data_AF-A0A5D2W7T4-F1
#
_entry.id   AF-A0A5D2W7T4-F1
#
_cell.length_a   1.000
_cell.length_b   1.000
_cell.length_c   1.000
_cell.angle_alpha   90.00
_cell.angle_beta   90.00
_cell.angle_gamma   90.00
#
_symmetry.space_group_name_H-M   'P 1'
#
loop_
_entity.id
_entity.type
_entity.pdbx_description
1 polymer ?
#
loop_
_entity_poly.entity_id
_entity_poly.type
_entity_poly.pdbx_seq_one_letter_code
_entity_poly.pdbx_strand_id
1 'polypeptide(L)'
;MFAILKGVKEDGLESAVTEMVDEVGLADKLNTVVRALSGGMKRKLSLGIALIGNSKVIILDEPTSGMDPYSMRLTWQLIKKIKKGRIILLTTHSMDEADELGDRIAIMADGSLKCCGSSLFLKHQYGVGYTLTLVKGAPTASIAADIVYRYVPSATCVSEVGTEISFKLPLAASSVFESMFREIESCIGRSVSNSETSISEDKNYFGIESYGISVTTLEEVFLRVAGCDFDEAESVQEGNNFVSIDSIPSGEQVPKRLSYAKLSGSYKKIIEGISSIVTRFCGLFVSIFLSFMHFLSMQCCSCCMISRSIFWQHSKALLIKRAVSARRDRKTIVFQLLIPVIFLLFGLLFLKLKPHPEQQSVTFTTSLFNPLLSGSGGGGPIPFDLSWPIAKEVAKNVEGGWIQKFKPTSYKFPDSERALADAVEAAGPTLGPVLLSMSEFLMSSFNESYQSRYGAVVMDEQYDDGSLGYTVLHNSSCQHAAPTFINLMNSAILRLATSDKNMTIRARNHPLPMTKSQRLQHHDLDAFSAAIIVNIAFSFIPASFAVPLVKEQEVKAKHQQLISGVSVISYWVSTYIWDFISFLFPSTFAIVLFYVFGLDQFIGRGFLPTVIMFLEYGLAIASSTYCLTFFFSDHSMAQNVVLLIHFFTGLILMVISFIMGLIKTTASANSFLKNFFRLSPGFCFADGLASLALLRQGMKDKSSDGIFDWNVTGASICYLGIEAIGYFFLTLGLELLPTCKLTPARLMEWWRKKPFQGDDSVLEPFLKSSSETSVHLDEDIDVRTERNRVLSGSIDNTILFLRNLQKVYPGGNHHRAKVAVDSLTFSVQAGECFGFLGTNGAGKTTTLSMLTGEESPTEGTAFIFGKDISSNPKAARRHIGYCPQFDALLEYLTVQEHLELYARIKGVLDYRMNDVVLEKLVEFDLLKHADKPSYTLSGGNKRKLSVAIAMIGDPPIVILDEPSTGMDPIAKRFMWEVISRLSTRQGKTAVILTTHSMNEAQALCTRIGIMVGGRLRCIGSPQHLKTRFGNHLELEIKPTEVSASDLENLCRIIQEMLFDIPSHPRSLLNDLEVCIGAIGSITSGNASVAEISLSKEMIIVVGRWLGNEERVKTLISSRSNSDGLFGEQLSEQLVREGGIPLPIFSEWWLAREKFSAIDSFILSSFPGATFHGCNGLSVKYQLPYREGLSLADVFGHLERNRNGSGMAEYSISQSTLETIFNHFASNS
;
A
#
# COMPACT_ATOMS: atom_id res chain seq x y z
N MET A 1 0.88 1.11 27.50
CA MET A 1 0.65 -0.26 26.97
C MET A 1 1.94 -1.08 26.88
N PHE A 2 2.86 -0.78 25.95
CA PHE A 2 4.12 -1.55 25.80
C PHE A 2 5.01 -1.56 27.05
N ALA A 3 5.06 -0.46 27.80
CA ALA A 3 5.78 -0.41 29.07
C ALA A 3 5.25 -1.42 30.10
N ILE A 4 3.92 -1.60 30.18
CA ILE A 4 3.28 -2.58 31.06
C ILE A 4 3.61 -4.00 30.58
N LEU A 5 3.53 -4.26 29.28
CA LEU A 5 3.89 -5.57 28.69
C LEU A 5 5.36 -5.95 28.94
N LYS A 6 6.25 -4.96 29.10
CA LYS A 6 7.66 -5.16 29.43
C LYS A 6 7.97 -5.15 30.94
N GLY A 7 6.96 -5.08 31.80
CA GLY A 7 7.14 -5.19 33.26
C GLY A 7 7.62 -3.92 33.96
N VAL A 8 7.39 -2.74 33.38
CA VAL A 8 7.61 -1.47 34.09
C VAL A 8 6.57 -1.33 35.21
N LYS A 9 7.01 -1.02 36.43
CA LYS A 9 6.14 -0.85 37.61
C LYS A 9 5.13 0.29 37.40
N GLU A 10 3.91 0.11 37.89
CA GLU A 10 2.82 1.11 37.75
C GLU A 10 3.19 2.46 38.36
N ASP A 11 3.85 2.47 39.51
CA ASP A 11 4.25 3.70 40.23
C ASP A 11 5.23 4.60 39.46
N GLY A 12 5.95 4.04 38.48
CA GLY A 12 6.93 4.76 37.65
C GLY A 12 6.54 4.84 36.16
N LEU A 13 5.34 4.37 35.80
CA LEU A 13 4.95 4.16 34.41
C LEU A 13 4.85 5.47 33.63
N GLU A 14 4.17 6.48 34.18
CA GLU A 14 4.01 7.77 33.51
C GLU A 14 5.35 8.46 33.31
N SER A 15 6.19 8.49 34.35
CA SER A 15 7.53 9.08 34.29
C SER A 15 8.42 8.40 33.25
N ALA A 16 8.42 7.07 33.20
CA ALA A 16 9.23 6.33 32.24
C ALA A 16 8.75 6.55 30.79
N VAL A 17 7.44 6.75 30.58
CA VAL A 17 6.88 7.05 29.26
C VAL A 17 7.19 8.48 28.84
N THR A 18 7.03 9.48 29.71
CA THR A 18 7.37 10.87 29.37
C THR A 18 8.85 11.04 29.11
N GLU A 19 9.71 10.44 29.93
CA GLU A 19 11.17 10.44 29.72
C GLU A 19 11.55 9.82 28.38
N MET A 20 11.00 8.64 28.05
CA MET A 20 11.30 7.97 26.77
C MET A 20 10.77 8.76 25.56
N VAL A 21 9.60 9.42 25.68
CA VAL A 21 9.05 10.27 24.62
C VAL A 21 9.93 11.52 24.40
N ASP A 22 10.49 12.07 25.47
CA ASP A 22 11.43 13.19 25.40
C ASP A 22 12.77 12.77 24.78
N GLU A 23 13.35 11.64 25.21
CA GLU A 23 14.59 11.11 24.64
C GLU A 23 14.50 10.83 23.14
N VAL A 24 13.34 10.35 22.68
CA VAL A 24 13.06 10.06 21.27
C VAL A 24 12.76 11.35 20.45
N GLY A 25 12.61 12.50 21.11
CA GLY A 25 12.33 13.79 20.49
C GLY A 25 10.89 13.93 19.99
N LEU A 26 9.92 13.38 20.75
CA LEU A 26 8.49 13.41 20.44
C LEU A 26 7.65 14.11 21.53
N ALA A 27 8.27 14.85 22.45
CA ALA A 27 7.62 15.57 23.54
C ALA A 27 6.44 16.44 23.06
N ASP A 28 6.63 17.22 21.99
CA ASP A 28 5.60 18.10 21.40
C ASP A 28 4.39 17.36 20.80
N LYS A 29 4.50 16.04 20.61
CA LYS A 29 3.50 15.20 19.93
C LYS A 29 2.89 14.13 20.84
N LEU A 30 3.06 14.25 22.16
CA LEU A 30 2.62 13.26 23.15
C LEU A 30 1.12 12.93 23.03
N ASN A 31 0.27 13.94 22.79
CA ASN A 31 -1.19 13.78 22.65
C ASN A 31 -1.68 13.65 21.19
N THR A 32 -0.76 13.47 20.23
CA THR A 32 -1.13 13.38 18.81
C THR A 32 -1.37 11.93 18.40
N VAL A 33 -2.47 11.65 17.69
CA VAL A 33 -2.79 10.30 17.20
C VAL A 33 -1.74 9.83 16.19
N VAL A 34 -1.29 8.57 16.29
CA VAL A 34 -0.22 7.97 15.47
C VAL A 34 -0.45 8.13 13.95
N ARG A 35 -1.71 8.13 13.47
CA ARG A 35 -2.03 8.35 12.05
C ARG A 35 -1.53 9.70 11.53
N ALA A 36 -1.46 10.73 12.38
CA ALA A 36 -1.01 12.08 12.03
C ALA A 36 0.52 12.27 12.14
N LEU A 37 1.25 11.28 12.68
CA LEU A 37 2.72 11.33 12.73
C LEU A 37 3.33 11.07 11.34
N SER A 38 4.45 11.72 11.05
CA SER A 38 5.23 11.43 9.84
C SER A 38 5.85 10.02 9.90
N GLY A 39 6.29 9.49 8.75
CA GLY A 39 6.96 8.18 8.70
C GLY A 39 8.18 8.10 9.64
N GLY A 40 9.05 9.12 9.59
CA GLY A 40 10.19 9.23 10.50
C GLY A 40 9.79 9.33 11.97
N MET A 41 8.73 10.09 12.30
CA MET A 41 8.20 10.15 13.69
C MET A 41 7.64 8.80 14.15
N LYS A 42 7.00 8.03 13.27
CA LYS A 42 6.54 6.66 13.59
C LYS A 42 7.70 5.70 13.84
N ARG A 43 8.80 5.84 13.08
CA ARG A 43 10.04 5.08 13.31
C ARG A 43 10.69 5.45 14.65
N LYS A 44 10.77 6.74 14.97
CA LYS A 44 11.19 7.24 16.29
C LYS A 44 10.35 6.63 17.42
N LEU A 45 9.02 6.69 17.30
CA LEU A 45 8.12 6.05 18.27
C LEU A 45 8.36 4.53 18.38
N SER A 46 8.60 3.85 17.27
CA SER A 46 8.90 2.41 17.25
C SER A 46 10.22 2.09 17.97
N LEU A 47 11.23 2.95 17.81
CA LEU A 47 12.48 2.87 18.56
C LEU A 47 12.21 3.07 20.06
N GLY A 48 11.42 4.08 20.46
CA GLY A 48 11.01 4.28 21.86
C GLY A 48 10.30 3.06 22.46
N ILE A 49 9.43 2.40 21.70
CA ILE A 49 8.76 1.15 22.10
C ILE A 49 9.78 0.01 22.28
N ALA A 50 10.79 -0.08 21.42
CA ALA A 50 11.84 -1.09 21.54
C ALA A 50 12.73 -0.85 22.77
N LEU A 51 12.97 0.42 23.13
CA LEU A 51 13.88 0.83 24.21
C LEU A 51 13.25 0.82 25.61
N ILE A 52 11.93 0.97 25.71
CA ILE A 52 11.22 0.99 26.99
C ILE A 52 11.43 -0.33 27.77
N GLY A 53 11.52 -0.26 29.09
CA GLY A 53 11.73 -1.44 29.95
C GLY A 53 13.17 -1.96 30.05
N ASN A 54 14.19 -1.14 29.71
CA ASN A 54 15.63 -1.43 29.88
C ASN A 54 16.07 -2.81 29.35
N SER A 55 15.76 -3.08 28.08
CA SER A 55 16.11 -4.36 27.44
C SER A 55 17.62 -4.52 27.25
N LYS A 56 18.20 -5.64 27.72
CA LYS A 56 19.64 -5.95 27.61
C LYS A 56 20.12 -6.23 26.18
N VAL A 57 19.25 -6.82 25.36
CA VAL A 57 19.48 -7.10 23.94
C VAL A 57 18.38 -6.43 23.13
N ILE A 58 18.78 -5.64 22.15
CA ILE A 58 17.87 -4.89 21.28
C ILE A 58 18.18 -5.30 19.84
N ILE A 59 17.14 -5.74 19.11
CA ILE A 59 17.25 -6.07 17.69
C ILE A 59 16.49 -4.98 16.93
N LEU A 60 17.19 -4.26 16.06
CA LEU A 60 16.66 -3.18 15.26
C LEU A 60 16.75 -3.55 13.78
N ASP A 61 15.62 -3.49 13.09
CA ASP A 61 15.55 -3.69 11.65
C ASP A 61 15.25 -2.35 10.96
N GLU A 62 16.27 -1.83 10.27
CA GLU A 62 16.25 -0.55 9.56
C GLU A 62 15.62 0.62 10.36
N PRO A 63 16.17 0.98 11.54
CA PRO A 63 15.54 1.92 12.46
C PRO A 63 15.48 3.35 11.91
N THR A 64 16.40 3.73 11.01
CA THR A 64 16.46 5.08 10.43
C THR A 64 15.94 5.18 9.00
N SER A 65 15.42 4.09 8.43
CA SER A 65 14.86 4.05 7.08
C SER A 65 13.68 5.03 6.92
N GLY A 66 13.76 5.91 5.92
CA GLY A 66 12.74 6.92 5.60
C GLY A 66 12.77 8.18 6.47
N MET A 67 13.84 8.40 7.25
CA MET A 67 14.09 9.67 7.95
C MET A 67 14.98 10.60 7.10
N ASP A 68 14.88 11.91 7.31
CA ASP A 68 15.85 12.87 6.76
C ASP A 68 17.21 12.78 7.50
N PRO A 69 18.34 13.17 6.86
CA PRO A 69 19.68 13.04 7.44
C PRO A 69 19.82 13.63 8.85
N TYR A 70 19.18 14.79 9.09
CA TYR A 70 19.19 15.43 10.40
C TYR A 70 18.49 14.58 11.47
N SER A 71 17.27 14.10 11.17
CA SER A 71 16.53 13.20 12.04
C SER A 71 17.21 11.85 12.25
N MET A 72 17.91 11.34 11.23
CA MET A 72 18.73 10.12 11.31
C MET A 72 19.85 10.31 12.33
N ARG A 73 20.62 11.41 12.25
CA ARG A 73 21.72 11.70 13.18
C ARG A 73 21.25 11.83 14.63
N LEU A 74 20.13 12.51 14.87
CA LEU A 74 19.55 12.57 16.22
C LEU A 74 19.22 11.16 16.75
N THR A 75 18.69 10.30 15.88
CA THR A 75 18.39 8.91 16.22
C THR A 75 19.66 8.10 16.45
N TRP A 76 20.71 8.32 15.68
CA TRP A 76 22.01 7.68 15.88
C TRP A 76 22.66 8.13 17.19
N GLN A 77 22.62 9.42 17.52
CA GLN A 77 23.09 9.94 18.80
C GLN A 77 22.34 9.30 19.97
N LEU A 78 21.02 9.15 19.84
CA LEU A 78 20.20 8.45 20.83
C LEU A 78 20.62 6.97 20.96
N ILE A 79 20.79 6.25 19.85
CA ILE A 79 21.24 4.85 19.86
C ILE A 79 22.62 4.74 20.49
N LYS A 80 23.57 5.64 20.16
CA LYS A 80 24.90 5.68 20.78
C LYS A 80 24.84 5.94 22.28
N LYS A 81 23.97 6.86 22.73
CA LYS A 81 23.75 7.14 24.15
C LYS A 81 23.24 5.89 24.89
N ILE A 82 22.31 5.16 24.28
CA ILE A 82 21.62 4.01 24.92
C ILE A 82 22.37 2.68 24.75
N LYS A 83 23.28 2.59 23.79
CA LYS A 83 24.17 1.42 23.57
C LYS A 83 24.97 1.04 24.82
N LYS A 84 25.23 1.99 25.73
CA LYS A 84 25.99 1.76 26.97
C LYS A 84 25.40 0.59 27.77
N GLY A 85 26.22 -0.44 27.99
CA GLY A 85 25.84 -1.62 28.76
C GLY A 85 24.80 -2.55 28.10
N ARG A 86 24.51 -2.40 26.81
CA ARG A 86 23.51 -3.18 26.05
C ARG A 86 24.09 -3.75 24.75
N ILE A 87 23.55 -4.87 24.30
CA ILE A 87 23.88 -5.43 22.98
C ILE A 87 22.81 -4.96 21.99
N ILE A 88 23.23 -4.25 20.94
CA ILE A 88 22.35 -3.81 19.86
C ILE A 88 22.76 -4.55 18.58
N LEU A 89 21.86 -5.40 18.08
CA LEU A 89 21.98 -6.01 16.76
C LEU A 89 21.14 -5.19 15.78
N LEU A 90 21.79 -4.65 14.75
CA LEU A 90 21.18 -3.77 13.78
C LEU A 90 21.33 -4.37 12.38
N THR A 91 20.24 -4.44 11.64
CA THR A 91 20.25 -4.65 10.18
C THR A 91 19.95 -3.33 9.48
N THR A 92 20.76 -2.99 8.48
CA THR A 92 20.59 -1.75 7.70
C THR A 92 21.07 -1.91 6.26
N HIS A 93 20.40 -1.21 5.35
CA HIS A 93 20.87 -0.99 3.98
C HIS A 93 21.69 0.31 3.85
N SER A 94 21.71 1.15 4.88
CA SER A 94 22.49 2.38 4.92
C SER A 94 23.90 2.09 5.41
N MET A 95 24.87 2.19 4.52
CA MET A 95 26.27 1.95 4.84
C MET A 95 26.81 3.01 5.81
N ASP A 96 26.28 4.24 5.73
CA ASP A 96 26.62 5.33 6.67
C ASP A 96 26.12 5.02 8.09
N GLU A 97 24.94 4.39 8.22
CA GLU A 97 24.42 3.96 9.52
C GLU A 97 25.29 2.85 10.14
N ALA A 98 25.71 1.88 9.32
CA ALA A 98 26.61 0.81 9.76
C ALA A 98 27.99 1.36 10.17
N ASP A 99 28.53 2.31 9.40
CA ASP A 99 29.81 2.97 9.67
C ASP A 99 29.77 3.77 10.98
N GLU A 100 28.67 4.45 11.27
CA GLU A 100 28.57 5.35 12.41
C GLU A 100 28.12 4.66 13.72
N LEU A 101 27.31 3.61 13.65
CA LEU A 101 26.79 2.88 14.84
C LEU A 101 27.55 1.59 15.16
N GLY A 102 28.15 0.94 14.16
CA GLY A 102 28.70 -0.41 14.26
C GLY A 102 30.11 -0.45 14.84
N ASP A 103 30.30 -1.23 15.92
CA ASP A 103 31.66 -1.60 16.38
C ASP A 103 32.25 -2.70 15.50
N ARG A 104 31.39 -3.62 15.08
CA ARG A 104 31.69 -4.74 14.18
C ARG A 104 30.62 -4.79 13.11
N ILE A 105 31.07 -4.74 11.86
CA ILE A 105 30.24 -4.79 10.68
C ILE A 105 30.44 -6.17 10.04
N ALA A 106 29.35 -6.80 9.62
CA ALA A 106 29.38 -8.06 8.91
C ALA A 106 28.60 -7.90 7.61
N ILE A 107 29.23 -8.26 6.48
CA ILE A 107 28.62 -8.17 5.15
C ILE A 107 28.16 -9.55 4.73
N MET A 108 26.88 -9.65 4.38
CA MET A 108 26.24 -10.91 3.96
C MET A 108 25.92 -10.85 2.47
N ALA A 109 26.25 -11.93 1.74
CA ALA A 109 25.89 -12.13 0.33
C ALA A 109 25.55 -13.61 0.09
N ASP A 110 24.54 -13.88 -0.74
CA ASP A 110 24.03 -15.21 -1.07
C ASP A 110 23.75 -16.15 0.12
N GLY A 111 23.21 -15.58 1.20
CA GLY A 111 22.89 -16.35 2.40
C GLY A 111 24.09 -16.66 3.31
N SER A 112 25.29 -16.13 3.01
CA SER A 112 26.53 -16.37 3.75
C SER A 112 27.21 -15.06 4.17
N LEU A 113 27.92 -15.07 5.31
CA LEU A 113 28.77 -13.95 5.74
C LEU A 113 30.08 -13.98 4.97
N LYS A 114 30.37 -12.93 4.19
CA LYS A 114 31.58 -12.83 3.36
C LYS A 114 32.75 -12.22 4.12
N CYS A 115 32.50 -11.16 4.88
CA CYS A 115 33.52 -10.51 5.70
C CYS A 115 32.94 -9.96 7.00
N CYS A 116 33.79 -9.84 8.03
CA CYS A 116 33.45 -9.24 9.31
C CYS A 116 34.66 -8.47 9.85
N GLY A 117 34.45 -7.28 10.40
CA GLY A 117 35.50 -6.47 10.99
C GLY A 117 34.99 -5.08 11.40
N SER A 118 35.88 -4.22 11.89
CA SER A 118 35.55 -2.80 12.07
C SER A 118 35.47 -2.09 10.71
N SER A 119 34.81 -0.93 10.66
CA SER A 119 34.69 -0.16 9.42
C SER A 119 36.05 0.20 8.81
N LEU A 120 36.98 0.70 9.64
CA LEU A 120 38.33 1.06 9.20
C LEU A 120 39.09 -0.15 8.63
N PHE A 121 39.02 -1.31 9.29
CA PHE A 121 39.65 -2.54 8.84
C PHE A 121 39.08 -2.97 7.47
N LEU A 122 37.77 -2.93 7.30
CA LEU A 122 37.13 -3.29 6.03
C LEU A 122 37.50 -2.32 4.90
N LYS A 123 37.57 -1.02 5.20
CA LYS A 123 38.02 0.03 4.26
C LYS A 123 39.50 -0.14 3.88
N HIS A 124 40.36 -0.54 4.80
CA HIS A 124 41.77 -0.77 4.50
C HIS A 124 41.99 -2.07 3.71
N GLN A 125 41.33 -3.16 4.11
CA GLN A 125 41.50 -4.49 3.50
C GLN A 125 40.89 -4.60 2.10
N TYR A 126 39.68 -4.07 1.90
CA TYR A 126 38.90 -4.23 0.66
C TYR A 126 38.74 -2.92 -0.12
N GLY A 127 39.03 -1.78 0.49
CA GLY A 127 38.93 -0.49 -0.17
C GLY A 127 39.98 -0.29 -1.26
N VAL A 128 39.77 0.75 -2.06
CA VAL A 128 40.62 1.13 -3.19
C VAL A 128 41.56 2.29 -2.82
N GLY A 129 41.41 2.85 -1.62
CA GLY A 129 42.21 3.93 -1.05
C GLY A 129 41.50 5.28 -1.05
N TYR A 130 42.19 6.33 -1.49
CA TYR A 130 41.65 7.68 -1.49
C TYR A 130 41.06 8.04 -2.86
N THR A 131 39.99 8.81 -2.86
CA THR A 131 39.43 9.42 -4.06
C THR A 131 39.79 10.89 -4.07
N LEU A 132 40.60 11.31 -5.05
CA LEU A 132 40.97 12.69 -5.31
C LEU A 132 40.02 13.28 -6.36
N THR A 133 39.35 14.38 -6.03
CA THR A 133 38.51 15.13 -6.98
C THR A 133 39.15 16.48 -7.28
N LEU A 134 39.27 16.81 -8.56
CA LEU A 134 39.89 18.02 -9.09
C LEU A 134 38.85 18.82 -9.89
N VAL A 135 38.74 20.12 -9.65
CA VAL A 135 37.87 21.03 -10.41
C VAL A 135 38.70 21.77 -11.45
N LYS A 136 38.36 21.65 -12.73
CA LYS A 136 38.99 22.34 -13.86
C LYS A 136 38.30 23.67 -14.19
N GLY A 137 39.08 24.72 -14.42
CA GLY A 137 38.58 26.05 -14.80
C GLY A 137 38.22 26.19 -16.29
N ALA A 138 38.61 25.22 -17.13
CA ALA A 138 38.20 25.14 -18.53
C ALA A 138 38.08 23.66 -18.95
N PRO A 139 37.18 23.31 -19.89
CA PRO A 139 36.91 21.92 -20.28
C PRO A 139 38.13 21.17 -20.87
N THR A 140 39.17 21.89 -21.30
CA THR A 140 40.37 21.37 -21.99
C THR A 140 41.56 21.00 -21.10
N ALA A 141 41.42 20.91 -19.77
CA ALA A 141 42.56 20.69 -18.88
C ALA A 141 43.02 19.22 -18.77
N SER A 142 43.65 18.67 -19.82
CA SER A 142 44.38 17.38 -19.77
C SER A 142 45.53 17.38 -18.75
N ILE A 143 46.05 18.56 -18.41
CA ILE A 143 47.19 18.78 -17.50
C ILE A 143 46.91 18.27 -16.07
N ALA A 144 45.66 18.34 -15.60
CA ALA A 144 45.32 17.89 -14.25
C ALA A 144 45.47 16.36 -14.10
N ALA A 145 45.11 15.61 -15.14
CA ALA A 145 45.31 14.16 -15.19
C ALA A 145 46.80 13.81 -15.28
N ASP A 146 47.57 14.55 -16.10
CA ASP A 146 49.01 14.32 -16.26
C ASP A 146 49.80 14.46 -14.94
N ILE A 147 49.42 15.41 -14.08
CA ILE A 147 50.04 15.57 -12.74
C ILE A 147 49.79 14.32 -11.89
N VAL A 148 48.55 13.82 -11.85
CA VAL A 148 48.21 12.64 -11.02
C VAL A 148 48.93 11.39 -11.52
N TYR A 149 48.92 11.13 -12.83
CA TYR A 149 49.59 9.96 -13.41
C TYR A 149 51.12 10.01 -13.28
N ARG A 150 51.72 11.21 -13.20
CA ARG A 150 53.16 11.37 -12.99
C ARG A 150 53.61 10.89 -11.61
N TYR A 151 52.86 11.20 -10.56
CA TYR A 151 53.19 10.79 -9.19
C TYR A 151 52.66 9.40 -8.84
N VAL A 152 51.47 9.06 -9.33
CA VAL A 152 50.78 7.80 -9.03
C VAL A 152 50.35 7.14 -10.35
N PRO A 153 51.25 6.38 -11.02
CA PRO A 153 50.93 5.72 -12.29
C PRO A 153 49.81 4.68 -12.16
N SER A 154 49.63 4.12 -10.96
CA SER A 154 48.58 3.16 -10.61
C SER A 154 47.22 3.80 -10.30
N ALA A 155 47.08 5.13 -10.46
CA ALA A 155 45.81 5.82 -10.24
C ALA A 155 44.79 5.43 -11.32
N THR A 156 43.51 5.29 -10.95
CA THR A 156 42.42 5.01 -11.90
C THR A 156 41.48 6.20 -11.99
N CYS A 157 41.20 6.70 -13.19
CA CYS A 157 40.22 7.76 -13.38
C CYS A 157 38.81 7.17 -13.27
N VAL A 158 38.02 7.63 -12.29
CA VAL A 158 36.69 7.09 -11.97
C VAL A 158 35.61 7.83 -12.75
N SER A 159 35.71 9.15 -12.82
CA SER A 159 34.72 9.99 -13.46
C SER A 159 35.32 11.30 -13.93
N GLU A 160 34.98 11.70 -15.15
CA GLU A 160 35.20 13.05 -15.67
C GLU A 160 33.82 13.61 -16.06
N VAL A 161 33.29 14.50 -15.22
CA VAL A 161 31.93 15.04 -15.37
C VAL A 161 32.00 16.56 -15.31
N GLY A 162 31.65 17.22 -16.43
CA GLY A 162 31.63 18.68 -16.50
C GLY A 162 33.00 19.29 -16.21
N THR A 163 33.11 20.04 -15.11
CA THR A 163 34.36 20.65 -14.61
C THR A 163 35.02 19.82 -13.50
N GLU A 164 34.54 18.62 -13.17
CA GLU A 164 35.10 17.79 -12.09
C GLU A 164 35.73 16.50 -12.63
N ILE A 165 36.93 16.15 -12.17
CA ILE A 165 37.64 14.90 -12.49
C ILE A 165 37.98 14.18 -11.19
N SER A 166 37.59 12.91 -11.06
CA SER A 166 37.86 12.10 -9.87
C SER A 166 38.79 10.92 -10.19
N PHE A 167 39.83 10.75 -9.37
CA PHE A 167 40.82 9.68 -9.42
C PHE A 167 40.78 8.83 -8.16
N LYS A 168 40.92 7.50 -8.30
CA LYS A 168 41.19 6.57 -7.20
C LYS A 168 42.69 6.37 -7.06
N LEU A 169 43.18 6.62 -5.86
CA LEU A 169 44.58 6.57 -5.45
C LEU A 169 44.77 5.41 -4.45
N PRO A 170 45.63 4.43 -4.75
CA PRO A 170 45.87 3.30 -3.84
C PRO A 170 46.57 3.72 -2.55
N LEU A 171 46.22 3.06 -1.43
CA LEU A 171 46.82 3.31 -0.11
C LEU A 171 48.35 3.08 -0.09
N ALA A 172 48.84 2.14 -0.91
CA ALA A 172 50.27 1.87 -1.02
C ALA A 172 51.10 3.08 -1.51
N ALA A 173 50.47 4.05 -2.18
CA ALA A 173 51.10 5.27 -2.66
C ALA A 173 50.98 6.46 -1.67
N SER A 174 50.51 6.24 -0.43
CA SER A 174 50.32 7.28 0.59
C SER A 174 51.55 8.17 0.80
N SER A 175 52.74 7.56 0.77
CA SER A 175 54.02 8.26 0.95
C SER A 175 54.32 9.33 -0.11
N VAL A 176 53.70 9.25 -1.29
CA VAL A 176 53.92 10.18 -2.41
C VAL A 176 52.88 11.31 -2.42
N PHE A 177 51.78 11.17 -1.67
CA PHE A 177 50.65 12.11 -1.67
C PHE A 177 51.06 13.53 -1.25
N GLU A 178 51.98 13.68 -0.29
CA GLU A 178 52.49 14.99 0.13
C GLU A 178 53.07 15.77 -1.07
N SER A 179 53.93 15.13 -1.87
CA SER A 179 54.58 15.77 -3.01
C SER A 179 53.58 16.14 -4.12
N MET A 180 52.61 15.25 -4.37
CA MET A 180 51.56 15.47 -5.36
C MET A 180 50.64 16.63 -4.97
N PHE A 181 50.17 16.69 -3.72
CA PHE A 181 49.30 17.78 -3.25
C PHE A 181 50.01 19.13 -3.25
N ARG A 182 51.30 19.19 -2.89
CA ARG A 182 52.08 20.43 -3.02
C ARG A 182 52.14 20.95 -4.46
N GLU A 183 52.29 20.07 -5.46
CA GLU A 183 52.29 20.49 -6.87
C GLU A 183 50.91 21.01 -7.30
N ILE A 184 49.83 20.31 -6.92
CA ILE A 184 48.45 20.74 -7.19
C ILE A 184 48.16 22.11 -6.55
N GLU A 185 48.53 22.30 -5.29
CA GLU A 185 48.36 23.57 -4.57
C GLU A 185 49.17 24.72 -5.19
N SER A 186 50.39 24.43 -5.65
CA SER A 186 51.21 25.42 -6.36
C SER A 186 50.57 25.91 -7.67
N CYS A 187 49.78 25.05 -8.32
CA CYS A 187 49.02 25.41 -9.52
C CYS A 187 47.82 26.31 -9.20
N ILE A 188 47.17 26.10 -8.05
CA ILE A 188 46.04 26.92 -7.58
C ILE A 188 46.51 28.32 -7.14
N GLY A 189 47.61 28.38 -6.38
CA GLY A 189 48.14 29.62 -5.78
C GLY A 189 48.64 30.68 -6.76
N ARG A 190 48.94 30.31 -8.02
CA ARG A 190 49.34 31.27 -9.07
C ARG A 190 48.18 32.11 -9.63
N SER A 191 46.93 31.79 -9.30
CA SER A 191 45.74 32.52 -9.78
C SER A 191 45.38 33.74 -8.93
N VAL A 192 45.78 33.79 -7.65
CA VAL A 192 45.32 34.82 -6.69
C VAL A 192 46.23 36.06 -6.64
N SER A 193 47.44 36.00 -7.21
CA SER A 193 48.43 37.09 -7.15
C SER A 193 48.56 37.87 -8.46
N ASN A 194 47.45 38.36 -9.03
CA ASN A 194 47.49 39.27 -10.18
C ASN A 194 46.23 40.15 -10.28
N SER A 195 46.01 41.00 -9.29
CA SER A 195 45.26 42.25 -9.48
C SER A 195 46.26 43.40 -9.44
N GLU A 196 46.90 43.66 -10.57
CA GLU A 196 47.24 44.97 -11.13
C GLU A 196 48.46 44.88 -12.06
N THR A 197 48.28 45.52 -13.23
CA THR A 197 49.28 45.94 -14.23
C THR A 197 49.93 44.94 -15.21
N SER A 198 49.61 45.23 -16.47
CA SER A 198 50.41 45.15 -17.70
C SER A 198 50.47 43.82 -18.48
N ILE A 199 50.03 43.98 -19.72
CA ILE A 199 50.05 43.08 -20.87
C ILE A 199 51.49 42.64 -21.14
N SER A 200 51.75 41.34 -20.98
CA SER A 200 52.79 40.62 -21.72
C SER A 200 52.39 39.15 -21.83
N GLU A 201 52.33 38.69 -23.07
CA GLU A 201 51.97 37.35 -23.50
C GLU A 201 53.08 36.38 -23.07
N ASP A 202 52.78 35.53 -22.08
CA ASP A 202 53.31 34.16 -21.87
C ASP A 202 53.05 33.75 -20.41
N LYS A 203 51.82 33.30 -20.12
CA LYS A 203 51.52 32.56 -18.89
C LYS A 203 50.52 31.45 -19.19
N ASN A 204 51.02 30.21 -19.16
CA ASN A 204 50.21 28.99 -19.04
C ASN A 204 49.24 29.16 -17.87
N TYR A 205 47.97 29.47 -18.15
CA TYR A 205 46.89 29.45 -17.17
C TYR A 205 46.69 27.98 -16.75
N PHE A 206 47.22 27.59 -15.59
CA PHE A 206 47.02 26.27 -15.03
C PHE A 206 45.56 26.16 -14.56
N GLY A 207 44.75 25.41 -15.32
CA GLY A 207 43.29 25.38 -15.19
C GLY A 207 42.72 24.51 -14.06
N ILE A 208 43.27 24.55 -12.83
CA ILE A 208 42.70 23.87 -11.65
C ILE A 208 42.18 24.93 -10.67
N GLU A 209 40.88 24.89 -10.35
CA GLU A 209 40.23 25.85 -9.45
C GLU A 209 40.26 25.40 -7.98
N SER A 210 39.99 24.11 -7.72
CA SER A 210 40.01 23.53 -6.38
C SER A 210 40.22 22.02 -6.43
N TYR A 211 40.57 21.43 -5.29
CA TYR A 211 40.68 19.98 -5.14
C TYR A 211 40.11 19.52 -3.81
N GLY A 212 39.71 18.25 -3.77
CA GLY A 212 39.16 17.59 -2.59
C GLY A 212 39.62 16.16 -2.49
N ILE A 213 39.75 15.66 -1.26
CA ILE A 213 40.12 14.27 -0.98
C ILE A 213 39.04 13.62 -0.10
N SER A 214 38.65 12.40 -0.47
CA SER A 214 37.74 11.56 0.30
C SER A 214 38.28 10.14 0.42
N VAL A 215 37.97 9.44 1.50
CA VAL A 215 38.37 8.04 1.73
C VAL A 215 37.35 7.11 1.05
N THR A 216 37.75 5.88 0.69
CA THR A 216 36.79 4.84 0.29
C THR A 216 35.68 4.66 1.32
N THR A 217 34.42 4.76 0.87
CA THR A 217 33.26 4.54 1.72
C THR A 217 33.02 3.05 1.94
N LEU A 218 32.33 2.70 3.03
CA LEU A 218 31.92 1.31 3.29
C LEU A 218 31.00 0.77 2.17
N GLU A 219 30.28 1.65 1.48
CA GLU A 219 29.48 1.31 0.30
C GLU A 219 30.36 0.76 -0.84
N GLU A 220 31.53 1.35 -1.11
CA GLU A 220 32.43 0.82 -2.14
C GLU A 220 33.03 -0.53 -1.75
N VAL A 221 33.36 -0.70 -0.46
CA VAL A 221 33.80 -1.99 0.07
C VAL A 221 32.71 -3.05 -0.11
N PHE A 222 31.47 -2.71 0.24
CA PHE A 222 30.31 -3.59 0.05
C PHE A 222 30.15 -4.01 -1.40
N LEU A 223 30.20 -3.06 -2.34
CA LEU A 223 30.07 -3.33 -3.77
C LEU A 223 31.19 -4.23 -4.28
N ARG A 224 32.41 -4.09 -3.77
CA ARG A 224 33.53 -4.95 -4.15
C ARG A 224 33.33 -6.36 -3.61
N VAL A 225 33.03 -6.50 -2.32
CA VAL A 225 32.85 -7.81 -1.66
C VAL A 225 31.63 -8.56 -2.22
N ALA A 226 30.53 -7.84 -2.51
CA ALA A 226 29.33 -8.42 -3.09
C ALA A 226 29.39 -8.58 -4.63
N GLY A 227 30.27 -7.82 -5.30
CA GLY A 227 30.40 -7.80 -6.76
C GLY A 227 31.43 -8.77 -7.34
N CYS A 228 32.27 -9.42 -6.52
CA CYS A 228 33.28 -10.40 -6.95
C CYS A 228 32.72 -11.71 -7.56
N ASP A 229 31.41 -11.82 -7.80
CA ASP A 229 30.81 -12.90 -8.59
C ASP A 229 30.71 -12.58 -10.09
N PHE A 230 31.28 -11.47 -10.56
CA PHE A 230 31.47 -11.17 -11.99
C PHE A 230 32.95 -10.97 -12.33
N ASP A 231 33.50 -11.97 -13.02
CA ASP A 231 34.78 -12.03 -13.74
C ASP A 231 36.08 -11.77 -12.94
N GLU A 232 36.63 -12.83 -12.35
CA GLU A 232 38.08 -13.02 -12.33
C GLU A 232 38.45 -14.34 -13.01
N ALA A 233 38.84 -14.19 -14.28
CA ALA A 233 39.64 -15.17 -14.99
C ALA A 233 41.05 -15.19 -14.40
N GLU A 234 41.37 -16.21 -13.60
CA GLU A 234 42.73 -16.75 -13.50
C GLU A 234 42.71 -18.18 -12.92
N SER A 235 42.63 -19.16 -13.81
CA SER A 235 43.42 -20.40 -13.68
C SER A 235 43.64 -21.00 -15.06
N VAL A 236 44.76 -20.58 -15.67
CA VAL A 236 45.39 -21.30 -16.77
C VAL A 236 46.12 -22.52 -16.19
N GLN A 237 45.97 -23.65 -16.90
CA GLN A 237 46.63 -24.96 -16.74
C GLN A 237 46.01 -25.96 -15.74
N GLU A 238 45.09 -26.78 -16.24
CA GLU A 238 45.28 -28.22 -16.54
C GLU A 238 43.99 -28.69 -17.26
N GLY A 239 44.04 -29.06 -18.53
CA GLY A 239 44.29 -30.46 -18.92
C GLY A 239 42.97 -31.19 -19.20
N ASN A 240 42.61 -31.25 -20.48
CA ASN A 240 41.58 -32.10 -21.12
C ASN A 240 40.89 -33.18 -20.27
N ASN A 241 39.56 -33.18 -20.27
CA ASN A 241 38.76 -34.34 -20.70
C ASN A 241 37.28 -33.96 -20.91
N PHE A 242 36.87 -33.95 -22.18
CA PHE A 242 35.48 -34.02 -22.60
C PHE A 242 34.90 -35.39 -22.19
N VAL A 243 33.88 -35.41 -21.33
CA VAL A 243 32.98 -36.56 -21.20
C VAL A 243 31.55 -36.06 -21.04
N SER A 244 30.72 -36.39 -22.03
CA SER A 244 29.27 -36.29 -22.03
C SER A 244 28.69 -37.38 -21.14
N ILE A 245 27.83 -37.06 -20.16
CA ILE A 245 26.98 -38.07 -19.50
C ILE A 245 25.59 -37.49 -19.23
N ASP A 246 24.63 -38.10 -19.93
CA ASP A 246 23.20 -38.13 -19.68
C ASP A 246 22.84 -38.70 -18.30
N SER A 247 21.58 -38.48 -17.93
CA SER A 247 20.77 -39.23 -16.96
C SER A 247 20.88 -38.85 -15.47
N ILE A 248 19.85 -38.12 -15.04
CA ILE A 248 19.46 -37.93 -13.64
C ILE A 248 18.73 -39.18 -13.16
N PRO A 249 19.05 -39.70 -11.97
CA PRO A 249 18.05 -40.33 -11.13
C PRO A 249 17.85 -39.59 -9.81
N SER A 250 16.62 -39.74 -9.35
CA SER A 250 15.94 -39.20 -8.19
C SER A 250 16.56 -39.53 -6.83
N GLY A 251 16.50 -38.53 -5.94
CA GLY A 251 15.63 -38.58 -4.75
C GLY A 251 16.28 -38.87 -3.40
N GLU A 252 16.31 -37.85 -2.54
CA GLU A 252 16.27 -38.02 -1.08
C GLU A 252 15.37 -36.96 -0.43
N GLN A 253 14.53 -37.41 0.50
CA GLN A 253 13.40 -36.68 1.10
C GLN A 253 13.77 -36.05 2.45
N VAL A 254 13.25 -34.86 2.71
CA VAL A 254 13.17 -34.22 4.05
C VAL A 254 11.69 -34.25 4.52
N PRO A 255 11.39 -34.47 5.81
CA PRO A 255 10.10 -35.03 6.25
C PRO A 255 8.96 -34.01 6.39
N LYS A 256 7.75 -34.48 6.11
CA LYS A 256 6.48 -33.74 6.17
C LYS A 256 5.93 -33.65 7.61
N ARG A 257 5.60 -32.43 8.06
CA ARG A 257 4.63 -32.20 9.14
C ARG A 257 3.22 -32.56 8.65
N LEU A 258 2.52 -33.39 9.42
CA LEU A 258 1.11 -33.73 9.28
C LEU A 258 0.21 -32.48 9.34
N SER A 259 -0.66 -32.29 8.35
CA SER A 259 -1.79 -31.35 8.46
C SER A 259 -3.11 -32.11 8.31
N TYR A 260 -3.95 -32.01 9.34
CA TYR A 260 -5.38 -32.32 9.29
C TYR A 260 -6.08 -31.25 8.45
N ALA A 261 -6.57 -31.60 7.25
CA ALA A 261 -7.58 -30.82 6.51
C ALA A 261 -8.21 -31.61 5.34
N LYS A 262 -8.74 -32.82 5.59
CA LYS A 262 -9.59 -33.51 4.61
C LYS A 262 -11.07 -33.24 4.91
N LEU A 263 -11.56 -32.07 4.49
CA LEU A 263 -12.99 -31.87 4.16
C LEU A 263 -13.23 -30.66 3.21
N SER A 264 -12.23 -29.82 2.92
CA SER A 264 -12.35 -28.62 2.06
C SER A 264 -11.93 -28.82 0.58
N GLY A 265 -11.43 -30.00 0.21
CA GLY A 265 -10.78 -30.22 -1.09
C GLY A 265 -11.70 -30.27 -2.33
N SER A 266 -12.97 -30.62 -2.18
CA SER A 266 -13.90 -30.72 -3.32
C SER A 266 -14.39 -29.35 -3.79
N TYR A 267 -14.70 -28.45 -2.85
CA TYR A 267 -15.10 -27.07 -3.13
C TYR A 267 -14.00 -26.27 -3.83
N LYS A 268 -12.74 -26.45 -3.41
CA LYS A 268 -11.60 -25.73 -4.01
C LYS A 268 -11.37 -26.14 -5.47
N LYS A 269 -11.52 -27.43 -5.81
CA LYS A 269 -11.43 -27.91 -7.20
C LYS A 269 -12.57 -27.42 -8.09
N ILE A 270 -13.80 -27.35 -7.56
CA ILE A 270 -14.95 -26.80 -8.30
C ILE A 270 -14.77 -25.30 -8.55
N ILE A 271 -14.33 -24.56 -7.54
CA ILE A 271 -14.03 -23.12 -7.66
C ILE A 271 -12.86 -22.87 -8.64
N GLU A 272 -11.79 -23.66 -8.57
CA GLU A 272 -10.67 -23.59 -9.53
C GLU A 272 -11.09 -23.95 -10.95
N GLY A 273 -11.98 -24.93 -11.12
CA GLY A 273 -12.57 -25.30 -12.41
C GLY A 273 -13.43 -24.19 -13.01
N ILE A 274 -14.34 -23.61 -12.23
CA ILE A 274 -15.19 -22.48 -12.67
C ILE A 274 -14.33 -21.25 -12.97
N SER A 275 -13.33 -20.95 -12.13
CA SER A 275 -12.40 -19.84 -12.36
C SER A 275 -11.59 -20.02 -13.64
N SER A 276 -11.14 -21.24 -13.94
CA SER A 276 -10.42 -21.57 -15.18
C SER A 276 -11.29 -21.39 -16.43
N ILE A 277 -12.54 -21.86 -16.37
CA ILE A 277 -13.52 -21.72 -17.46
C ILE A 277 -13.84 -20.23 -17.71
N VAL A 278 -14.14 -19.46 -16.66
CA VAL A 278 -14.42 -18.02 -16.75
C VAL A 278 -13.20 -17.26 -17.30
N THR A 279 -11.99 -17.62 -16.88
CA THR A 279 -10.75 -16.99 -17.38
C THR A 279 -10.52 -17.29 -18.86
N ARG A 280 -10.83 -18.52 -19.33
CA ARG A 280 -10.73 -18.88 -20.75
C ARG A 280 -11.77 -18.17 -21.61
N PHE A 281 -13.02 -18.11 -21.16
CA PHE A 281 -14.07 -17.37 -21.86
C PHE A 281 -13.71 -15.88 -21.93
N CYS A 282 -13.34 -15.26 -20.81
CA CYS A 282 -12.91 -13.85 -20.76
C CYS A 282 -11.68 -13.60 -21.66
N GLY A 283 -10.72 -14.53 -21.69
CA GLY A 283 -9.56 -14.47 -22.59
C GLY A 283 -9.92 -14.52 -24.08
N LEU A 284 -10.86 -15.39 -24.47
CA LEU A 284 -11.40 -15.45 -25.84
C LEU A 284 -12.13 -14.16 -26.21
N PHE A 285 -12.91 -13.57 -25.30
CA PHE A 285 -13.62 -12.31 -25.54
C PHE A 285 -12.67 -11.14 -25.72
N VAL A 286 -11.65 -11.00 -24.86
CA VAL A 286 -10.63 -9.97 -25.00
C VAL A 286 -9.86 -10.16 -26.32
N SER A 287 -9.60 -11.40 -26.73
CA SER A 287 -8.98 -11.69 -28.03
C SER A 287 -9.87 -11.30 -29.21
N ILE A 288 -11.17 -11.60 -29.16
CA ILE A 288 -12.15 -11.21 -30.17
C ILE A 288 -12.25 -9.68 -30.23
N PHE A 289 -12.30 -9.01 -29.09
CA PHE A 289 -12.34 -7.55 -29.01
C PHE A 289 -11.06 -6.90 -29.55
N LEU A 290 -9.88 -7.40 -29.17
CA LEU A 290 -8.60 -6.91 -29.70
C LEU A 290 -8.51 -7.15 -31.21
N SER A 291 -9.00 -8.29 -31.70
CA SER A 291 -9.07 -8.60 -33.14
C SER A 291 -10.05 -7.66 -33.86
N PHE A 292 -11.19 -7.35 -33.24
CA PHE A 292 -12.17 -6.40 -33.74
C PHE A 292 -11.62 -4.96 -33.77
N MET A 293 -10.88 -4.54 -32.74
CA MET A 293 -10.20 -3.24 -32.74
C MET A 293 -9.10 -3.17 -33.81
N HIS A 294 -8.37 -4.26 -34.02
CA HIS A 294 -7.41 -4.37 -35.12
C HIS A 294 -8.12 -4.31 -36.48
N PHE A 295 -9.27 -4.95 -36.62
CA PHE A 295 -10.09 -4.92 -37.82
C PHE A 295 -10.69 -3.54 -38.13
N LEU A 296 -11.24 -2.85 -37.12
CA LEU A 296 -11.67 -1.44 -37.22
C LEU A 296 -10.52 -0.51 -37.63
N SER A 297 -9.31 -0.79 -37.14
CA SER A 297 -8.10 -0.07 -37.53
C SER A 297 -7.70 -0.31 -38.99
N MET A 298 -8.04 -1.46 -39.58
CA MET A 298 -7.68 -1.85 -40.94
C MET A 298 -8.75 -1.47 -41.99
N GLN A 299 -10.04 -1.52 -41.63
CA GLN A 299 -11.14 -1.37 -42.60
C GLN A 299 -11.64 0.09 -42.77
N CYS A 300 -11.24 1.01 -41.89
CA CYS A 300 -11.50 2.46 -42.03
C CYS A 300 -10.58 3.14 -43.07
N CYS A 301 -10.43 2.56 -44.25
CA CYS A 301 -9.55 3.07 -45.32
C CYS A 301 -10.03 4.39 -45.98
N SER A 302 -11.26 4.87 -45.75
CA SER A 302 -11.68 6.22 -46.19
C SER A 302 -11.48 7.31 -45.12
N CYS A 303 -11.07 6.95 -43.89
CA CYS A 303 -10.92 7.88 -42.75
C CYS A 303 -9.47 7.95 -42.23
N CYS A 304 -8.49 8.01 -43.15
CA CYS A 304 -7.06 8.14 -42.84
C CYS A 304 -6.70 9.40 -42.01
N MET A 305 -7.61 10.39 -41.92
CA MET A 305 -7.45 11.59 -41.09
C MET A 305 -7.74 11.35 -39.60
N ILE A 306 -8.61 10.39 -39.25
CA ILE A 306 -9.07 10.17 -37.87
C ILE A 306 -8.05 9.34 -37.08
N SER A 307 -7.45 8.31 -37.71
CA SER A 307 -6.45 7.44 -37.07
C SER A 307 -5.11 8.12 -36.78
N ARG A 308 -4.81 9.26 -37.43
CA ARG A 308 -3.56 10.03 -37.20
C ARG A 308 -3.64 11.03 -36.05
N SER A 309 -4.83 11.26 -35.49
CA SER A 309 -4.97 12.17 -34.37
C SER A 309 -4.40 11.54 -33.09
N ILE A 310 -3.54 12.30 -32.40
CA ILE A 310 -2.96 11.96 -31.10
C ILE A 310 -4.04 11.50 -30.10
N PHE A 311 -5.25 12.07 -30.19
CA PHE A 311 -6.39 11.69 -29.36
C PHE A 311 -6.78 10.21 -29.49
N TRP A 312 -6.82 9.68 -30.72
CA TRP A 312 -7.21 8.29 -30.97
C TRP A 312 -6.09 7.31 -30.62
N GLN A 313 -4.83 7.70 -30.80
CA GLN A 313 -3.69 6.92 -30.33
C GLN A 313 -3.71 6.78 -28.80
N HIS A 314 -3.95 7.89 -28.08
CA HIS A 314 -4.11 7.88 -26.62
C HIS A 314 -5.29 7.00 -26.19
N SER A 315 -6.44 7.16 -26.85
CA SER A 315 -7.64 6.40 -26.51
C SER A 315 -7.48 4.90 -26.76
N LYS A 316 -6.82 4.50 -27.86
CA LYS A 316 -6.45 3.12 -28.16
C LYS A 316 -5.52 2.52 -27.10
N ALA A 317 -4.48 3.25 -26.70
CA ALA A 317 -3.53 2.79 -25.70
C ALA A 317 -4.20 2.54 -24.33
N LEU A 318 -5.10 3.45 -23.91
CA LEU A 318 -5.84 3.34 -22.66
C LEU A 318 -6.90 2.22 -22.68
N LEU A 319 -7.55 2.00 -23.83
CA LEU A 319 -8.44 0.85 -24.02
C LEU A 319 -7.69 -0.49 -23.91
N ILE A 320 -6.51 -0.60 -24.53
CA ILE A 320 -5.67 -1.79 -24.44
C ILE A 320 -5.24 -2.03 -22.98
N LYS A 321 -4.79 -0.98 -22.28
CA LYS A 321 -4.48 -1.05 -20.84
C LYS A 321 -5.65 -1.64 -20.05
N ARG A 322 -6.86 -1.10 -20.24
CA ARG A 322 -8.07 -1.54 -19.51
C ARG A 322 -8.41 -3.00 -19.84
N ALA A 323 -8.32 -3.40 -21.10
CA ALA A 323 -8.57 -4.77 -21.53
C ALA A 323 -7.60 -5.79 -20.92
N VAL A 324 -6.30 -5.48 -20.93
CA VAL A 324 -5.27 -6.35 -20.34
C VAL A 324 -5.42 -6.44 -18.81
N SER A 325 -5.65 -5.30 -18.16
CA SER A 325 -5.87 -5.23 -16.71
C SER A 325 -7.11 -6.04 -16.29
N ALA A 326 -8.23 -5.84 -16.98
CA ALA A 326 -9.48 -6.56 -16.72
C ALA A 326 -9.32 -8.07 -16.91
N ARG A 327 -8.58 -8.51 -17.94
CA ARG A 327 -8.31 -9.94 -18.17
C ARG A 327 -7.58 -10.61 -17.01
N ARG A 328 -6.71 -9.89 -16.30
CA ARG A 328 -5.89 -10.41 -15.20
C ARG A 328 -6.52 -10.18 -13.83
N ASP A 329 -7.38 -9.18 -13.68
CA ASP A 329 -8.10 -8.93 -12.44
C ASP A 329 -9.29 -9.87 -12.25
N ARG A 330 -8.99 -11.05 -11.69
CA ARG A 330 -10.00 -12.08 -11.40
C ARG A 330 -11.10 -11.61 -10.46
N LYS A 331 -10.81 -10.69 -9.52
CA LYS A 331 -11.81 -10.21 -8.56
C LYS A 331 -12.87 -9.38 -9.29
N THR A 332 -12.42 -8.44 -10.10
CA THR A 332 -13.29 -7.57 -10.91
C THR A 332 -14.14 -8.41 -11.87
N ILE A 333 -13.56 -9.40 -12.57
CA ILE A 333 -14.32 -10.33 -13.43
C ILE A 333 -15.44 -11.06 -12.65
N VAL A 334 -15.16 -11.54 -11.44
CA VAL A 334 -16.14 -12.27 -10.63
C VAL A 334 -17.32 -11.35 -10.25
N PHE A 335 -17.03 -10.13 -9.77
CA PHE A 335 -18.07 -9.18 -9.39
C PHE A 335 -18.88 -8.66 -10.59
N GLN A 336 -18.22 -8.46 -11.73
CA GLN A 336 -18.83 -7.87 -12.92
C GLN A 336 -19.64 -8.86 -13.75
N LEU A 337 -19.15 -10.09 -13.92
CA LEU A 337 -19.74 -11.06 -14.84
C LEU A 337 -20.36 -12.25 -14.09
N LEU A 338 -19.66 -12.83 -13.12
CA LEU A 338 -20.10 -14.10 -12.52
C LEU A 338 -21.25 -13.91 -11.53
N ILE A 339 -21.15 -12.93 -10.64
CA ILE A 339 -22.16 -12.69 -9.60
C ILE A 339 -23.53 -12.36 -10.19
N PRO A 340 -23.69 -11.35 -11.08
CA PRO A 340 -24.99 -11.02 -11.67
C PRO A 340 -25.64 -12.21 -12.38
N VAL A 341 -24.84 -12.96 -13.15
CA VAL A 341 -25.26 -14.16 -13.88
C VAL A 341 -25.77 -15.25 -12.95
N ILE A 342 -25.03 -15.54 -11.87
CA ILE A 342 -25.40 -16.55 -10.88
C ILE A 342 -26.68 -16.14 -10.14
N PHE A 343 -26.76 -14.89 -9.68
CA PHE A 343 -27.96 -14.38 -8.98
C PHE A 343 -29.19 -14.41 -9.88
N LEU A 344 -29.05 -14.04 -11.16
CA LEU A 344 -30.15 -14.06 -12.12
C LEU A 344 -30.58 -15.50 -12.44
N LEU A 345 -29.63 -16.42 -12.62
CA LEU A 345 -29.93 -17.84 -12.84
C LEU A 345 -30.67 -18.46 -11.64
N PHE A 346 -30.14 -18.28 -10.41
CA PHE A 346 -30.78 -18.81 -9.20
C PHE A 346 -32.14 -18.15 -8.94
N GLY A 347 -32.26 -16.85 -9.16
CA GLY A 347 -33.51 -16.14 -8.99
C GLY A 347 -34.58 -16.62 -9.98
N LEU A 348 -34.24 -16.79 -11.26
CA LEU A 348 -35.19 -17.34 -12.25
C LEU A 348 -35.50 -18.82 -12.00
N LEU A 349 -34.53 -19.62 -11.53
CA LEU A 349 -34.77 -20.99 -11.12
C LEU A 349 -35.75 -21.06 -9.94
N PHE A 350 -35.63 -20.15 -8.98
CA PHE A 350 -36.56 -20.04 -7.86
C PHE A 350 -38.00 -19.75 -8.34
N LEU A 351 -38.17 -18.94 -9.39
CA LEU A 351 -39.49 -18.71 -10.01
C LEU A 351 -40.07 -19.99 -10.64
N LYS A 352 -39.24 -20.85 -11.23
CA LYS A 352 -39.67 -22.16 -11.79
C LYS A 352 -40.05 -23.19 -10.72
N LEU A 353 -39.47 -23.11 -9.53
CA LEU A 353 -39.78 -24.03 -8.41
C LEU A 353 -41.16 -23.75 -7.80
N LYS A 354 -41.76 -22.61 -8.10
CA LYS A 354 -43.13 -22.28 -7.68
C LYS A 354 -44.11 -23.32 -8.29
N PRO A 355 -44.93 -24.00 -7.47
CA PRO A 355 -45.82 -25.05 -7.95
C PRO A 355 -46.76 -24.50 -9.02
N HIS A 356 -46.84 -25.20 -10.16
CA HIS A 356 -47.73 -24.82 -11.25
C HIS A 356 -49.19 -24.85 -10.75
N PRO A 357 -50.00 -23.83 -11.08
CA PRO A 357 -51.39 -23.72 -10.60
C PRO A 357 -52.37 -24.70 -11.25
N GLU A 358 -51.90 -25.58 -12.14
CA GLU A 358 -52.71 -26.68 -12.66
C GLU A 358 -52.89 -27.73 -11.55
N GLN A 359 -53.83 -27.43 -10.64
CA GLN A 359 -54.25 -28.35 -9.60
C GLN A 359 -54.78 -29.63 -10.25
N GLN A 360 -54.10 -30.74 -9.98
CA GLN A 360 -54.53 -32.05 -10.44
C GLN A 360 -55.85 -32.44 -9.74
N SER A 361 -56.66 -33.24 -10.41
CA SER A 361 -57.91 -33.73 -9.82
C SER A 361 -57.60 -34.64 -8.63
N VAL A 362 -58.20 -34.35 -7.48
CA VAL A 362 -58.01 -35.15 -6.26
C VAL A 362 -59.21 -36.08 -6.08
N THR A 363 -58.93 -37.38 -5.92
CA THR A 363 -59.97 -38.37 -5.62
C THR A 363 -60.15 -38.48 -4.11
N PHE A 364 -61.37 -38.32 -3.63
CA PHE A 364 -61.67 -38.36 -2.20
C PHE A 364 -61.58 -39.78 -1.68
N THR A 365 -60.38 -40.13 -1.23
CA THR A 365 -60.05 -41.40 -0.60
C THR A 365 -59.16 -41.14 0.59
N THR A 366 -59.35 -41.94 1.62
CA THR A 366 -58.55 -41.95 2.84
C THR A 366 -57.13 -42.47 2.62
N SER A 367 -56.83 -43.06 1.46
CA SER A 367 -55.47 -43.52 1.09
C SER A 367 -54.41 -42.40 1.10
N LEU A 368 -54.83 -41.15 0.89
CA LEU A 368 -53.96 -39.97 0.93
C LEU A 368 -53.70 -39.47 2.36
N PHE A 369 -54.41 -40.02 3.36
CA PHE A 369 -54.25 -39.65 4.77
C PHE A 369 -53.13 -40.49 5.40
N ASN A 370 -52.00 -39.84 5.65
CA ASN A 370 -50.77 -40.41 6.22
C ASN A 370 -50.22 -41.62 5.43
N PRO A 371 -49.44 -41.39 4.35
CA PRO A 371 -48.93 -42.44 3.47
C PRO A 371 -47.93 -43.39 4.13
N LEU A 372 -47.45 -43.10 5.35
CA LEU A 372 -46.48 -43.91 6.08
C LEU A 372 -47.12 -45.07 6.85
N LEU A 373 -48.44 -45.08 7.04
CA LEU A 373 -49.19 -46.12 7.74
C LEU A 373 -49.78 -47.13 6.73
N SER A 374 -48.92 -47.79 5.94
CA SER A 374 -49.35 -48.76 4.92
C SER A 374 -49.48 -50.17 5.49
N GLY A 375 -50.53 -50.40 6.29
CA GLY A 375 -50.93 -51.74 6.77
C GLY A 375 -52.40 -52.02 6.45
N SER A 376 -52.66 -53.12 5.74
CA SER A 376 -53.97 -53.74 5.41
C SER A 376 -55.20 -52.82 5.42
N GLY A 377 -55.25 -51.84 4.51
CA GLY A 377 -56.46 -51.04 4.26
C GLY A 377 -56.20 -49.65 3.70
N GLY A 378 -55.02 -49.06 3.97
CA GLY A 378 -54.73 -47.64 3.68
C GLY A 378 -55.58 -46.72 4.56
N GLY A 379 -55.09 -45.54 4.92
CA GLY A 379 -55.82 -44.59 5.79
C GLY A 379 -55.66 -44.84 7.28
N GLY A 380 -55.56 -43.76 8.05
CA GLY A 380 -55.38 -43.78 9.50
C GLY A 380 -56.57 -44.37 10.28
N PRO A 381 -56.53 -44.33 11.62
CA PRO A 381 -57.64 -44.80 12.45
C PRO A 381 -58.90 -43.98 12.17
N ILE A 382 -60.03 -44.67 12.13
CA ILE A 382 -61.35 -44.06 12.00
C ILE A 382 -62.10 -44.33 13.31
N PRO A 383 -62.10 -43.39 14.26
CA PRO A 383 -62.94 -43.49 15.44
C PRO A 383 -64.39 -43.67 15.02
N PHE A 384 -64.97 -44.79 15.43
CA PHE A 384 -66.33 -45.17 15.05
C PHE A 384 -67.08 -45.62 16.29
N ASP A 385 -68.29 -45.09 16.49
CA ASP A 385 -69.16 -45.58 17.54
C ASP A 385 -69.87 -46.88 17.12
N LEU A 386 -69.57 -47.96 17.84
CA LEU A 386 -70.10 -49.32 17.59
C LEU A 386 -71.12 -49.74 18.66
N SER A 387 -71.76 -48.77 19.31
CA SER A 387 -72.79 -48.98 20.32
C SER A 387 -73.99 -49.76 19.74
N TRP A 388 -74.49 -49.35 18.57
CA TRP A 388 -75.64 -49.95 17.90
C TRP A 388 -75.30 -51.20 17.06
N PRO A 389 -76.23 -52.16 16.91
CA PRO A 389 -76.03 -53.35 16.07
C PRO A 389 -75.77 -53.00 14.60
N ILE A 390 -76.56 -52.06 14.05
CA ILE A 390 -76.46 -51.61 12.66
C ILE A 390 -75.11 -50.92 12.37
N ALA A 391 -74.57 -50.17 13.34
CA ALA A 391 -73.25 -49.55 13.25
C ALA A 391 -72.13 -50.60 13.10
N LYS A 392 -72.25 -51.77 13.76
CA LYS A 392 -71.30 -52.89 13.60
C LYS A 392 -71.39 -53.55 12.23
N GLU A 393 -72.56 -53.54 11.60
CA GLU A 393 -72.74 -54.07 10.24
C GLU A 393 -72.18 -53.11 9.19
N VAL A 394 -72.46 -51.81 9.30
CA VAL A 394 -71.89 -50.77 8.42
C VAL A 394 -70.37 -50.73 8.53
N ALA A 395 -69.81 -50.77 9.75
CA ALA A 395 -68.38 -50.72 10.00
C ALA A 395 -67.59 -51.87 9.35
N LYS A 396 -68.19 -53.05 9.18
CA LYS A 396 -67.56 -54.19 8.48
C LYS A 396 -67.38 -53.95 6.98
N ASN A 397 -68.17 -53.05 6.41
CA ASN A 397 -68.16 -52.69 4.99
C ASN A 397 -67.38 -51.40 4.70
N VAL A 398 -66.71 -50.82 5.71
CA VAL A 398 -65.82 -49.66 5.52
C VAL A 398 -64.48 -50.13 4.97
N GLU A 399 -64.03 -49.51 3.88
CA GLU A 399 -62.72 -49.76 3.24
C GLU A 399 -61.93 -48.47 3.18
N GLY A 400 -60.60 -48.51 3.39
CA GLY A 400 -59.77 -47.31 3.41
C GLY A 400 -59.41 -46.80 4.81
N GLY A 401 -59.45 -47.64 5.83
CA GLY A 401 -58.91 -47.33 7.16
C GLY A 401 -59.25 -48.46 8.12
N TRP A 402 -58.68 -48.45 9.32
CA TRP A 402 -59.12 -49.37 10.37
C TRP A 402 -60.05 -48.67 11.34
N ILE A 403 -61.13 -49.37 11.69
CA ILE A 403 -62.10 -48.88 12.65
C ILE A 403 -61.49 -48.88 14.05
N GLN A 404 -61.39 -47.69 14.63
CA GLN A 404 -60.99 -47.52 16.01
C GLN A 404 -62.24 -47.46 16.88
N LYS A 405 -62.42 -48.47 17.73
CA LYS A 405 -63.57 -48.55 18.63
C LYS A 405 -63.54 -47.41 19.65
N PHE A 406 -64.66 -46.72 19.79
CA PHE A 406 -64.93 -45.77 20.86
C PHE A 406 -64.69 -46.40 22.24
N LYS A 407 -63.96 -45.69 23.13
CA LYS A 407 -63.72 -46.09 24.53
C LYS A 407 -64.12 -44.93 25.46
N PRO A 408 -64.81 -45.20 26.59
CA PRO A 408 -65.13 -44.16 27.56
C PRO A 408 -63.84 -43.62 28.19
N THR A 409 -63.75 -42.30 28.33
CA THR A 409 -62.54 -41.58 28.78
C THR A 409 -62.74 -40.85 30.10
N SER A 410 -61.64 -40.53 30.79
CA SER A 410 -61.65 -39.80 32.07
C SER A 410 -61.84 -38.29 31.92
N TYR A 411 -61.64 -37.75 30.71
CA TYR A 411 -61.87 -36.33 30.43
C TYR A 411 -63.36 -36.06 30.33
N LYS A 412 -63.83 -35.04 31.07
CA LYS A 412 -65.18 -34.49 30.97
C LYS A 412 -65.11 -33.02 30.63
N PHE A 413 -66.06 -32.51 29.88
CA PHE A 413 -66.16 -31.07 29.66
C PHE A 413 -66.33 -30.31 31.00
N PRO A 414 -65.75 -29.10 31.13
CA PRO A 414 -65.81 -28.32 32.37
C PRO A 414 -67.25 -28.11 32.91
N ASP A 415 -68.22 -27.90 32.01
CA ASP A 415 -69.65 -27.79 32.30
C ASP A 415 -70.43 -28.94 31.62
N SER A 416 -70.34 -30.16 32.16
CA SER A 416 -70.91 -31.35 31.51
C SER A 416 -72.44 -31.29 31.35
N GLU A 417 -73.17 -30.64 32.26
CA GLU A 417 -74.63 -30.53 32.18
C GLU A 417 -75.08 -29.62 31.04
N ARG A 418 -74.42 -28.48 30.86
CA ARG A 418 -74.70 -27.55 29.77
C ARG A 418 -74.30 -28.14 28.43
N ALA A 419 -73.12 -28.77 28.35
CA ALA A 419 -72.66 -29.42 27.13
C ALA A 419 -73.58 -30.60 26.72
N LEU A 420 -74.14 -31.32 27.69
CA LEU A 420 -75.14 -32.35 27.44
C LEU A 420 -76.47 -31.76 26.96
N ALA A 421 -76.94 -30.67 27.57
CA ALA A 421 -78.14 -29.97 27.13
C ALA A 421 -77.99 -29.45 25.69
N ASP A 422 -76.87 -28.80 25.39
CA ASP A 422 -76.55 -28.29 24.05
C ASP A 422 -76.44 -29.44 23.02
N ALA A 423 -75.83 -30.56 23.40
CA ALA A 423 -75.72 -31.73 22.52
C ALA A 423 -77.07 -32.42 22.27
N VAL A 424 -77.92 -32.50 23.30
CA VAL A 424 -79.29 -33.04 23.20
C VAL A 424 -80.19 -32.11 22.37
N GLU A 425 -80.03 -30.79 22.50
CA GLU A 425 -80.73 -29.82 21.67
C GLU A 425 -80.30 -29.95 20.20
N ALA A 426 -79.01 -30.08 19.93
CA ALA A 426 -78.47 -30.12 18.57
C ALA A 426 -78.71 -31.45 17.83
N ALA A 427 -78.70 -32.58 18.53
CA ALA A 427 -78.73 -33.91 17.91
C ALA A 427 -79.85 -34.84 18.45
N GLY A 428 -80.69 -34.35 19.35
CA GLY A 428 -81.75 -35.14 19.98
C GLY A 428 -81.30 -35.92 21.22
N PRO A 429 -82.26 -36.47 21.98
CA PRO A 429 -82.00 -37.11 23.29
C PRO A 429 -81.22 -38.43 23.20
N THR A 430 -81.21 -39.07 22.02
CA THR A 430 -80.53 -40.35 21.78
C THR A 430 -79.10 -40.16 21.29
N LEU A 431 -78.89 -39.32 20.28
CA LEU A 431 -77.58 -39.13 19.63
C LEU A 431 -76.71 -38.08 20.35
N GLY A 432 -77.32 -37.07 20.98
CA GLY A 432 -76.62 -35.99 21.70
C GLY A 432 -75.62 -36.49 22.75
N PRO A 433 -76.00 -37.38 23.68
CA PRO A 433 -75.08 -37.94 24.67
C PRO A 433 -73.91 -38.71 24.04
N VAL A 434 -74.16 -39.43 22.94
CA VAL A 434 -73.15 -40.20 22.21
C VAL A 434 -72.15 -39.28 21.53
N LEU A 435 -72.61 -38.22 20.87
CA LEU A 435 -71.74 -37.21 20.24
C LEU A 435 -70.87 -36.47 21.25
N LEU A 436 -71.44 -36.13 22.42
CA LEU A 436 -70.69 -35.50 23.50
C LEU A 436 -69.57 -36.44 23.98
N SER A 437 -69.90 -37.70 24.23
CA SER A 437 -68.93 -38.70 24.69
C SER A 437 -67.84 -38.98 23.64
N MET A 438 -68.20 -39.05 22.35
CA MET A 438 -67.24 -39.15 21.25
C MET A 438 -66.32 -37.93 21.21
N SER A 439 -66.86 -36.73 21.44
CA SER A 439 -66.07 -35.50 21.49
C SER A 439 -65.08 -35.52 22.67
N GLU A 440 -65.49 -35.99 23.85
CA GLU A 440 -64.60 -36.18 25.01
C GLU A 440 -63.48 -37.21 24.71
N PHE A 441 -63.82 -38.30 24.02
CA PHE A 441 -62.84 -39.29 23.57
C PHE A 441 -61.82 -38.71 22.58
N LEU A 442 -62.28 -37.96 21.59
CA LEU A 442 -61.41 -37.33 20.59
C LEU A 442 -60.48 -36.29 21.23
N MET A 443 -60.97 -35.54 22.22
CA MET A 443 -60.19 -34.53 22.94
C MET A 443 -59.14 -35.15 23.86
N SER A 444 -59.51 -36.19 24.64
CA SER A 444 -58.58 -36.87 25.55
C SER A 444 -57.49 -37.66 24.82
N SER A 445 -57.86 -38.32 23.71
CA SER A 445 -56.92 -39.10 22.90
C SER A 445 -56.19 -38.27 21.83
N PHE A 446 -56.36 -36.94 21.82
CA PHE A 446 -55.70 -36.05 20.86
C PHE A 446 -54.16 -36.11 20.97
N ASN A 447 -53.62 -36.27 22.19
CA ASN A 447 -52.18 -36.36 22.44
C ASN A 447 -51.58 -37.78 22.28
N GLU A 448 -52.40 -38.81 22.04
CA GLU A 448 -51.93 -40.17 21.72
C GLU A 448 -51.46 -40.22 20.25
N SER A 449 -50.27 -39.66 20.02
CA SER A 449 -49.80 -39.04 18.77
C SER A 449 -49.32 -39.95 17.64
N TYR A 450 -49.51 -41.28 17.70
CA TYR A 450 -49.01 -42.19 16.65
C TYR A 450 -50.03 -42.51 15.53
N GLN A 451 -51.27 -42.05 15.64
CA GLN A 451 -52.30 -42.38 14.67
C GLN A 451 -53.02 -41.10 14.19
N SER A 452 -52.64 -40.57 13.03
CA SER A 452 -53.21 -39.34 12.45
C SER A 452 -54.72 -39.49 12.16
N ARG A 453 -55.58 -38.94 13.02
CA ARG A 453 -57.04 -38.94 12.87
C ARG A 453 -57.50 -37.72 12.08
N TYR A 454 -58.12 -37.96 10.93
CA TYR A 454 -58.65 -36.89 10.06
C TYR A 454 -60.17 -36.75 10.13
N GLY A 455 -60.85 -37.69 10.78
CA GLY A 455 -62.29 -37.64 11.04
C GLY A 455 -62.75 -38.84 11.88
N ALA A 456 -63.96 -38.73 12.41
CA ALA A 456 -64.65 -39.74 13.22
C ALA A 456 -66.11 -39.83 12.80
N VAL A 457 -66.73 -40.98 13.03
CA VAL A 457 -68.10 -41.27 12.62
C VAL A 457 -68.92 -41.75 13.81
N VAL A 458 -70.10 -41.14 13.97
CA VAL A 458 -71.11 -41.58 14.94
C VAL A 458 -72.37 -41.91 14.14
N MET A 459 -72.96 -43.08 14.40
CA MET A 459 -74.19 -43.53 13.73
C MET A 459 -75.38 -43.48 14.67
N ASP A 460 -76.54 -43.17 14.11
CA ASP A 460 -77.82 -43.24 14.81
C ASP A 460 -78.41 -44.65 14.75
N GLU A 461 -79.47 -44.90 15.52
CA GLU A 461 -80.28 -46.10 15.39
C GLU A 461 -80.98 -46.13 14.02
N GLN A 462 -81.30 -47.33 13.52
CA GLN A 462 -82.08 -47.46 12.29
C GLN A 462 -83.50 -46.96 12.56
N TYR A 463 -83.95 -45.99 11.78
CA TYR A 463 -85.31 -45.48 11.90
C TYR A 463 -86.32 -46.54 11.41
N ASP A 464 -87.57 -46.44 11.87
CA ASP A 464 -88.65 -47.40 11.55
C ASP A 464 -88.95 -47.52 10.04
N ASP A 465 -88.58 -46.51 9.26
CA ASP A 465 -88.70 -46.49 7.79
C ASP A 465 -87.52 -47.18 7.06
N GLY A 466 -86.55 -47.70 7.81
CA GLY A 466 -85.34 -48.36 7.32
C GLY A 466 -84.20 -47.39 6.96
N SER A 467 -84.36 -46.09 7.16
CA SER A 467 -83.31 -45.10 6.90
C SER A 467 -82.19 -45.12 7.96
N LEU A 468 -80.98 -44.71 7.56
CA LEU A 468 -79.79 -44.69 8.42
C LEU A 468 -79.26 -43.27 8.58
N GLY A 469 -79.20 -42.78 9.82
CA GLY A 469 -78.54 -41.52 10.17
C GLY A 469 -77.07 -41.72 10.54
N TYR A 470 -76.19 -40.83 10.07
CA TYR A 470 -74.80 -40.77 10.55
C TYR A 470 -74.27 -39.34 10.59
N THR A 471 -73.38 -39.08 11.55
CA THR A 471 -72.71 -37.80 11.77
C THR A 471 -71.21 -37.97 11.62
N VAL A 472 -70.59 -37.13 10.80
CA VAL A 472 -69.14 -37.11 10.58
C VAL A 472 -68.51 -35.94 11.32
N LEU A 473 -67.62 -36.24 12.24
CA LEU A 473 -66.78 -35.27 12.94
C LEU A 473 -65.43 -35.18 12.20
N HIS A 474 -65.23 -34.20 11.34
CA HIS A 474 -63.98 -34.05 10.59
C HIS A 474 -62.94 -33.16 11.28
N ASN A 475 -61.67 -33.36 10.96
CA ASN A 475 -60.57 -32.48 11.37
C ASN A 475 -60.32 -31.41 10.28
N SER A 476 -60.56 -30.15 10.60
CA SER A 476 -60.36 -29.00 9.70
C SER A 476 -58.90 -28.75 9.30
N SER A 477 -57.94 -29.42 9.93
CA SER A 477 -56.52 -29.36 9.55
C SER A 477 -56.26 -29.91 8.14
N CYS A 478 -57.15 -30.78 7.63
CA CYS A 478 -57.10 -31.28 6.25
C CYS A 478 -58.30 -30.76 5.46
N GLN A 479 -58.04 -29.94 4.43
CA GLN A 479 -59.07 -29.26 3.62
C GLN A 479 -60.06 -30.23 2.93
N HIS A 480 -59.67 -31.50 2.69
CA HIS A 480 -60.50 -32.49 2.03
C HIS A 480 -61.06 -33.57 2.98
N ALA A 481 -60.95 -33.39 4.30
CA ALA A 481 -61.39 -34.39 5.28
C ALA A 481 -62.90 -34.67 5.21
N ALA A 482 -63.76 -33.66 5.36
CA ALA A 482 -65.22 -33.82 5.32
C ALA A 482 -65.73 -34.63 4.11
N PRO A 483 -65.48 -34.19 2.85
CA PRO A 483 -66.02 -34.89 1.69
C PRO A 483 -65.46 -36.30 1.55
N THR A 484 -64.24 -36.56 2.06
CA THR A 484 -63.63 -37.90 2.05
C THR A 484 -64.35 -38.86 3.00
N PHE A 485 -64.63 -38.44 4.24
CA PHE A 485 -65.36 -39.29 5.20
C PHE A 485 -66.84 -39.47 4.84
N ILE A 486 -67.47 -38.48 4.21
CA ILE A 486 -68.83 -38.62 3.67
C ILE A 486 -68.86 -39.65 2.52
N ASN A 487 -67.92 -39.57 1.57
CA ASN A 487 -67.82 -40.53 0.48
C ASN A 487 -67.52 -41.95 0.97
N LEU A 488 -66.67 -42.07 2.00
CA LEU A 488 -66.36 -43.33 2.69
C LEU A 488 -67.62 -43.96 3.27
N MET A 489 -68.42 -43.19 4.02
CA MET A 489 -69.64 -43.70 4.67
C MET A 489 -70.72 -44.07 3.68
N ASN A 490 -70.97 -43.23 2.67
CA ASN A 490 -71.95 -43.56 1.62
C ASN A 490 -71.56 -44.81 0.84
N SER A 491 -70.26 -45.03 0.60
CA SER A 491 -69.77 -46.27 -0.03
C SER A 491 -69.99 -47.50 0.87
N ALA A 492 -69.75 -47.38 2.17
CA ALA A 492 -69.98 -48.47 3.12
C ALA A 492 -71.46 -48.85 3.25
N ILE A 493 -72.35 -47.84 3.28
CA ILE A 493 -73.81 -48.04 3.29
C ILE A 493 -74.28 -48.69 1.97
N LEU A 494 -73.73 -48.29 0.82
CA LEU A 494 -74.04 -48.90 -0.47
C LEU A 494 -73.68 -50.39 -0.50
N ARG A 495 -72.49 -50.76 0.00
CA ARG A 495 -72.06 -52.17 0.10
C ARG A 495 -72.99 -52.97 1.01
N LEU A 496 -73.45 -52.38 2.11
CA LEU A 496 -74.41 -53.02 3.00
C LEU A 496 -75.76 -53.25 2.31
N ALA A 497 -76.30 -52.22 1.64
CA ALA A 497 -77.61 -52.28 0.99
C ALA A 497 -77.64 -53.25 -0.20
N THR A 498 -76.55 -53.37 -0.94
CA THR A 498 -76.46 -54.22 -2.16
C THR A 498 -75.97 -55.64 -1.87
N SER A 499 -75.42 -55.90 -0.67
CA SER A 499 -74.72 -57.14 -0.31
C SER A 499 -73.54 -57.50 -1.24
N ASP A 500 -73.10 -56.57 -2.10
CA ASP A 500 -71.93 -56.73 -2.96
C ASP A 500 -70.78 -55.87 -2.42
N LYS A 501 -69.69 -56.53 -2.05
CA LYS A 501 -68.50 -55.88 -1.48
C LYS A 501 -67.74 -55.04 -2.51
N ASN A 502 -67.91 -55.31 -3.80
CA ASN A 502 -67.16 -54.65 -4.86
C ASN A 502 -67.76 -53.31 -5.32
N MET A 503 -68.98 -52.97 -4.90
CA MET A 503 -69.60 -51.68 -5.23
C MET A 503 -68.98 -50.54 -4.41
N THR A 504 -68.52 -49.49 -5.09
CA THR A 504 -67.87 -48.32 -4.45
C THR A 504 -68.29 -47.02 -5.12
N ILE A 505 -68.42 -45.93 -4.35
CA ILE A 505 -68.71 -44.58 -4.87
C ILE A 505 -67.39 -43.81 -5.00
N ARG A 506 -67.08 -43.31 -6.20
CA ARG A 506 -65.88 -42.53 -6.46
C ARG A 506 -66.23 -41.05 -6.68
N ALA A 507 -66.03 -40.24 -5.65
CA ALA A 507 -66.10 -38.78 -5.74
C ALA A 507 -64.71 -38.16 -6.02
N ARG A 508 -64.65 -37.18 -6.92
CA ARG A 508 -63.43 -36.44 -7.29
C ARG A 508 -63.68 -34.94 -7.27
N ASN A 509 -62.74 -34.18 -6.72
CA ASN A 509 -62.67 -32.74 -6.92
C ASN A 509 -61.83 -32.45 -8.17
N HIS A 510 -62.47 -31.89 -9.20
CA HIS A 510 -61.80 -31.47 -10.42
C HIS A 510 -61.98 -29.95 -10.58
N PRO A 511 -60.93 -29.14 -10.37
CA PRO A 511 -61.06 -27.69 -10.48
C PRO A 511 -61.34 -27.27 -11.93
N LEU A 512 -62.08 -26.17 -12.10
CA LEU A 512 -62.34 -25.60 -13.42
C LEU A 512 -61.05 -25.02 -14.03
N PRO A 513 -60.91 -25.04 -15.37
CA PRO A 513 -59.73 -24.47 -16.03
C PRO A 513 -59.64 -22.96 -15.79
N MET A 514 -58.44 -22.47 -15.47
CA MET A 514 -58.19 -21.05 -15.26
C MET A 514 -58.51 -20.21 -16.50
N THR A 515 -59.21 -19.11 -16.29
CA THR A 515 -59.54 -18.13 -17.34
C THR A 515 -58.27 -17.46 -17.90
N LYS A 516 -58.33 -16.94 -19.13
CA LYS A 516 -57.21 -16.18 -19.73
C LYS A 516 -56.77 -15.01 -18.85
N SER A 517 -57.70 -14.34 -18.18
CA SER A 517 -57.42 -13.25 -17.24
C SER A 517 -56.65 -13.69 -16.00
N GLN A 518 -56.98 -14.85 -15.43
CA GLN A 518 -56.28 -15.37 -14.26
C GLN A 518 -54.86 -15.84 -14.60
N ARG A 519 -54.68 -16.48 -15.77
CA ARG A 519 -53.35 -16.88 -16.25
C ARG A 519 -52.44 -15.67 -16.46
N LEU A 520 -52.95 -14.62 -17.11
CA LEU A 520 -52.18 -13.40 -17.36
C LEU A 520 -51.76 -12.71 -16.05
N GLN A 521 -52.67 -12.57 -15.08
CA GLN A 521 -52.33 -11.99 -13.76
C GLN A 521 -51.23 -12.76 -13.03
N HIS A 522 -51.21 -14.09 -13.13
CA HIS A 522 -50.14 -14.89 -12.56
C HIS A 522 -48.80 -14.67 -13.26
N HIS A 523 -48.79 -14.64 -14.59
CA HIS A 523 -47.59 -14.33 -15.36
C HIS A 523 -47.06 -12.93 -15.07
N ASP A 524 -47.93 -11.93 -14.85
CA ASP A 524 -47.54 -10.55 -14.51
C ASP A 524 -46.82 -10.48 -13.15
N LEU A 525 -47.26 -11.27 -12.15
CA LEU A 525 -46.57 -11.39 -10.87
C LEU A 525 -45.20 -12.06 -10.98
N ASP A 526 -45.08 -13.08 -11.83
CA ASP A 526 -43.80 -13.76 -12.06
C ASP A 526 -42.81 -12.83 -12.79
N ALA A 527 -43.27 -12.01 -13.73
CA ALA A 527 -42.46 -11.01 -14.41
C ALA A 527 -42.03 -9.85 -13.52
N PHE A 528 -42.93 -9.37 -12.65
CA PHE A 528 -42.58 -8.38 -11.64
C PHE A 528 -41.52 -8.92 -10.67
N SER A 529 -41.65 -10.18 -10.26
CA SER A 529 -40.64 -10.85 -9.42
C SER A 529 -39.29 -10.99 -10.15
N ALA A 530 -39.32 -11.29 -11.46
CA ALA A 530 -38.12 -11.32 -12.29
C ALA A 530 -37.45 -9.93 -12.40
N ALA A 531 -38.22 -8.84 -12.51
CA ALA A 531 -37.67 -7.47 -12.52
C ALA A 531 -36.92 -7.13 -11.22
N ILE A 532 -37.43 -7.57 -10.06
CA ILE A 532 -36.74 -7.43 -8.76
C ILE A 532 -35.40 -8.18 -8.77
N ILE A 533 -35.41 -9.44 -9.22
CA ILE A 533 -34.20 -10.29 -9.28
C ILE A 533 -33.14 -9.64 -10.18
N VAL A 534 -33.55 -9.12 -11.34
CA VAL A 534 -32.66 -8.47 -12.30
C VAL A 534 -32.03 -7.21 -11.71
N ASN A 535 -32.82 -6.39 -11.02
CA ASN A 535 -32.32 -5.19 -10.33
C ASN A 535 -31.25 -5.54 -9.27
N ILE A 536 -31.51 -6.56 -8.45
CA ILE A 536 -30.54 -7.04 -7.44
C ILE A 536 -29.24 -7.50 -8.14
N ALA A 537 -29.35 -8.31 -9.18
CA ALA A 537 -28.18 -8.81 -9.91
C ALA A 537 -27.36 -7.68 -10.54
N PHE A 538 -28.01 -6.68 -11.14
CA PHE A 538 -27.35 -5.59 -11.85
C PHE A 538 -26.79 -4.49 -10.92
N SER A 539 -27.22 -4.44 -9.65
CA SER A 539 -26.68 -3.51 -8.65
C SER A 539 -25.18 -3.73 -8.34
N PHE A 540 -24.65 -4.92 -8.62
CA PHE A 540 -23.23 -5.27 -8.41
C PHE A 540 -22.28 -4.71 -9.47
N ILE A 541 -22.78 -4.37 -10.67
CA ILE A 541 -21.97 -3.93 -11.80
C ILE A 541 -21.29 -2.57 -11.56
N PRO A 542 -21.98 -1.49 -11.13
CA PRO A 542 -21.33 -0.20 -10.87
C PRO A 542 -20.19 -0.25 -9.85
N ALA A 543 -20.29 -1.10 -8.82
CA ALA A 543 -19.21 -1.27 -7.86
C ALA A 543 -17.91 -1.76 -8.54
N SER A 544 -18.03 -2.55 -9.61
CA SER A 544 -16.90 -3.02 -10.41
C SER A 544 -16.25 -1.91 -11.26
N PHE A 545 -17.01 -0.90 -11.70
CA PHE A 545 -16.47 0.24 -12.45
C PHE A 545 -15.69 1.21 -11.55
N ALA A 546 -16.14 1.37 -10.29
CA ALA A 546 -15.53 2.27 -9.33
C ALA A 546 -14.12 1.84 -8.90
N VAL A 547 -13.90 0.54 -8.66
CA VAL A 547 -12.62 0.01 -8.14
C VAL A 547 -11.39 0.39 -8.98
N PRO A 548 -11.32 0.12 -10.30
CA PRO A 548 -10.14 0.44 -11.08
C PRO A 548 -9.90 1.94 -11.20
N LEU A 549 -10.95 2.77 -11.17
CA LEU A 549 -10.83 4.22 -11.18
C LEU A 549 -10.21 4.77 -9.90
N VAL A 550 -10.72 4.35 -8.74
CA VAL A 550 -10.21 4.82 -7.44
C VAL A 550 -8.80 4.26 -7.19
N LYS A 551 -8.52 3.02 -7.59
CA LYS A 551 -7.18 2.44 -7.50
C LYS A 551 -6.14 3.21 -8.32
N GLU A 552 -6.50 3.69 -9.51
CA GLU A 552 -5.62 4.52 -10.33
C GLU A 552 -5.38 5.93 -9.73
N GLN A 553 -6.33 6.44 -8.96
CA GLN A 553 -6.18 7.70 -8.22
C GLN A 553 -5.31 7.50 -6.97
N GLU A 554 -5.52 6.42 -6.23
CA GLU A 554 -4.76 6.04 -5.03
C GLU A 554 -3.26 5.89 -5.33
N VAL A 555 -2.93 5.18 -6.42
CA VAL A 555 -1.54 4.98 -6.87
C VAL A 555 -0.99 6.18 -7.66
N LYS A 556 -1.79 7.23 -7.88
CA LYS A 556 -1.47 8.38 -8.76
C LYS A 556 -1.10 8.00 -10.21
N ALA A 557 -1.45 6.79 -10.65
CA ALA A 557 -1.20 6.34 -12.02
C ALA A 557 -1.92 7.21 -13.06
N LYS A 558 -3.14 7.69 -12.75
CA LYS A 558 -3.87 8.64 -13.61
C LYS A 558 -3.07 9.94 -13.80
N HIS A 559 -2.48 10.47 -12.73
CA HIS A 559 -1.67 11.68 -12.78
C HIS A 559 -0.42 11.48 -13.65
N GLN A 560 0.27 10.35 -13.49
CA GLN A 560 1.42 9.98 -14.32
C GLN A 560 1.09 9.90 -15.82
N GLN A 561 -0.10 9.40 -16.16
CA GLN A 561 -0.59 9.34 -17.54
C GLN A 561 -0.85 10.75 -18.12
N LEU A 562 -1.44 11.65 -17.33
CA LEU A 562 -1.68 13.04 -17.73
C LEU A 562 -0.37 13.84 -17.91
N ILE A 563 0.65 13.61 -17.06
CA ILE A 563 1.99 14.21 -17.23
C ILE A 563 2.66 13.68 -18.50
N SER A 564 2.49 12.39 -18.79
CA SER A 564 3.07 11.77 -19.99
C SER A 564 2.47 12.29 -21.30
N GLY A 565 1.37 13.06 -21.23
CA GLY A 565 0.78 13.78 -22.37
C GLY A 565 -0.65 13.37 -22.73
N VAL A 566 -1.25 12.42 -21.99
CA VAL A 566 -2.63 11.98 -22.21
C VAL A 566 -3.61 13.13 -21.99
N SER A 567 -4.56 13.28 -22.90
CA SER A 567 -5.67 14.22 -22.70
C SER A 567 -6.74 13.66 -21.75
N VAL A 568 -7.27 14.51 -20.88
CA VAL A 568 -8.35 14.16 -19.93
C VAL A 568 -9.57 13.57 -20.64
N ILE A 569 -9.94 14.11 -21.80
CA ILE A 569 -11.08 13.63 -22.59
C ILE A 569 -10.82 12.21 -23.12
N SER A 570 -9.61 11.93 -23.60
CA SER A 570 -9.23 10.59 -24.08
C SER A 570 -9.30 9.55 -22.95
N TYR A 571 -8.89 9.93 -21.73
CA TYR A 571 -8.98 9.07 -20.55
C TYR A 571 -10.43 8.70 -20.22
N TRP A 572 -11.33 9.68 -20.12
CA TRP A 572 -12.73 9.40 -19.76
C TRP A 572 -13.49 8.69 -20.87
N VAL A 573 -13.29 9.06 -22.14
CA VAL A 573 -13.95 8.39 -23.28
C VAL A 573 -13.49 6.94 -23.42
N SER A 574 -12.19 6.66 -23.32
CA SER A 574 -11.69 5.27 -23.36
C SER A 574 -12.22 4.44 -22.20
N THR A 575 -12.29 5.00 -21.00
CA THR A 575 -12.86 4.30 -19.84
C THR A 575 -14.34 4.01 -20.03
N TYR A 576 -15.10 5.00 -20.50
CA TYR A 576 -16.54 4.88 -20.74
C TYR A 576 -16.89 3.82 -21.79
N ILE A 577 -16.13 3.79 -22.89
CA ILE A 577 -16.29 2.78 -23.94
C ILE A 577 -16.01 1.37 -23.39
N TRP A 578 -14.93 1.20 -22.61
CA TRP A 578 -14.57 -0.10 -22.04
C TRP A 578 -15.63 -0.61 -21.04
N ASP A 579 -16.10 0.26 -20.15
CA ASP A 579 -17.10 -0.11 -19.15
C ASP A 579 -18.43 -0.47 -19.82
N PHE A 580 -18.82 0.25 -20.87
CA PHE A 580 -19.98 -0.09 -21.69
C PHE A 580 -19.84 -1.45 -22.38
N ILE A 581 -18.70 -1.73 -23.03
CA ILE A 581 -18.43 -3.04 -23.65
C ILE A 581 -18.52 -4.17 -22.61
N SER A 582 -17.95 -3.92 -21.43
CA SER A 582 -17.95 -4.91 -20.35
C SER A 582 -19.37 -5.15 -19.78
N PHE A 583 -20.23 -4.13 -19.81
CA PHE A 583 -21.65 -4.22 -19.41
C PHE A 583 -22.52 -4.98 -20.43
N LEU A 584 -22.18 -4.96 -21.72
CA LEU A 584 -22.96 -5.67 -22.75
C LEU A 584 -23.01 -7.18 -22.51
N PHE A 585 -21.99 -7.76 -21.87
CA PHE A 585 -21.92 -9.19 -21.59
C PHE A 585 -23.01 -9.68 -20.61
N PRO A 586 -23.08 -9.19 -19.35
CA PRO A 586 -24.13 -9.61 -18.42
C PRO A 586 -25.53 -9.27 -18.93
N SER A 587 -25.67 -8.19 -19.70
CA SER A 587 -26.95 -7.79 -20.33
C SER A 587 -27.42 -8.78 -21.40
N THR A 588 -26.52 -9.18 -22.31
CA THR A 588 -26.83 -10.19 -23.34
C THR A 588 -27.19 -11.51 -22.68
N PHE A 589 -26.46 -11.91 -21.64
CA PHE A 589 -26.76 -13.13 -20.90
C PHE A 589 -28.11 -13.08 -20.19
N ALA A 590 -28.48 -11.95 -19.59
CA ALA A 590 -29.79 -11.75 -18.97
C ALA A 590 -30.94 -11.94 -19.98
N ILE A 591 -30.80 -11.38 -21.19
CA ILE A 591 -31.79 -11.53 -22.27
C ILE A 591 -31.91 -13.00 -22.72
N VAL A 592 -30.78 -13.71 -22.86
CA VAL A 592 -30.78 -15.14 -23.18
C VAL A 592 -31.47 -15.94 -22.08
N LEU A 593 -31.25 -15.62 -20.80
CA LEU A 593 -31.94 -16.27 -19.70
C LEU A 593 -33.45 -16.01 -19.72
N PHE A 594 -33.90 -14.78 -20.00
CA PHE A 594 -35.34 -14.53 -20.17
C PHE A 594 -35.96 -15.44 -21.24
N TYR A 595 -35.20 -15.75 -22.30
CA TYR A 595 -35.66 -16.60 -23.40
C TYR A 595 -35.75 -18.07 -22.97
N VAL A 596 -34.72 -18.56 -22.29
CA VAL A 596 -34.70 -19.93 -21.73
C VAL A 596 -35.83 -20.15 -20.73
N PHE A 597 -36.14 -19.15 -19.90
CA PHE A 597 -37.17 -19.25 -18.87
C PHE A 597 -38.60 -18.93 -19.36
N GLY A 598 -38.77 -18.45 -20.60
CA GLY A 598 -40.08 -18.19 -21.21
C GLY A 598 -40.81 -16.97 -20.64
N LEU A 599 -40.08 -15.89 -20.35
CA LEU A 599 -40.68 -14.64 -19.85
C LEU A 599 -41.25 -13.79 -21.00
N ASP A 600 -42.45 -14.12 -21.44
CA ASP A 600 -43.10 -13.50 -22.60
C ASP A 600 -43.31 -11.97 -22.49
N GLN A 601 -43.39 -11.38 -21.28
CA GLN A 601 -43.48 -9.92 -21.15
C GLN A 601 -42.22 -9.21 -21.64
N PHE A 602 -41.04 -9.77 -21.41
CA PHE A 602 -39.77 -9.15 -21.80
C PHE A 602 -39.33 -9.50 -23.24
N ILE A 603 -39.80 -10.62 -23.81
CA ILE A 603 -39.35 -11.11 -25.13
C ILE A 603 -40.40 -11.03 -26.22
N GLY A 604 -41.68 -11.01 -25.85
CA GLY A 604 -42.75 -10.87 -26.82
C GLY A 604 -42.81 -9.44 -27.36
N ARG A 605 -43.90 -8.73 -27.07
CA ARG A 605 -44.05 -7.34 -27.54
C ARG A 605 -43.10 -6.34 -26.84
N GLY A 606 -42.53 -6.73 -25.70
CA GLY A 606 -41.62 -5.90 -24.89
C GLY A 606 -40.13 -6.02 -25.22
N PHE A 607 -39.72 -6.81 -26.22
CA PHE A 607 -38.30 -7.06 -26.51
C PHE A 607 -37.50 -5.80 -26.83
N LEU A 608 -37.99 -4.99 -27.77
CA LEU A 608 -37.30 -3.78 -28.21
C LEU A 608 -37.11 -2.77 -27.05
N PRO A 609 -38.15 -2.40 -26.27
CA PRO A 609 -37.96 -1.54 -25.10
C PRO A 609 -37.03 -2.16 -24.05
N THR A 610 -37.10 -3.47 -23.82
CA THR A 610 -36.20 -4.16 -22.88
C THR A 610 -34.74 -4.00 -23.30
N VAL A 611 -34.41 -4.27 -24.57
CA VAL A 611 -33.05 -4.12 -25.11
C VAL A 611 -32.56 -2.67 -24.98
N ILE A 612 -33.39 -1.68 -25.36
CA ILE A 612 -33.03 -0.27 -25.27
C ILE A 612 -32.76 0.13 -23.81
N MET A 613 -33.62 -0.28 -22.86
CA MET A 613 -33.41 -0.01 -21.44
C MET A 613 -32.11 -0.60 -20.91
N PHE A 614 -31.74 -1.83 -21.29
CA PHE A 614 -30.45 -2.40 -20.88
C PHE A 614 -29.30 -1.57 -21.45
N LEU A 615 -29.31 -1.23 -22.74
CA LEU A 615 -28.25 -0.45 -23.39
C LEU A 615 -28.06 0.93 -22.73
N GLU A 616 -29.15 1.68 -22.53
CA GLU A 616 -29.11 3.00 -21.93
C GLU A 616 -28.76 2.95 -20.44
N TYR A 617 -29.24 1.94 -19.71
CA TYR A 617 -28.86 1.74 -18.31
C TYR A 617 -27.36 1.54 -18.15
N GLY A 618 -26.73 0.76 -19.03
CA GLY A 618 -25.27 0.56 -19.02
C GLY A 618 -24.49 1.87 -19.19
N LEU A 619 -24.95 2.75 -20.06
CA LEU A 619 -24.35 4.06 -20.31
C LEU A 619 -24.58 5.02 -19.12
N ALA A 620 -25.81 5.08 -18.60
CA ALA A 620 -26.19 5.96 -17.50
C ALA A 620 -25.53 5.56 -16.17
N ILE A 621 -25.47 4.26 -15.87
CA ILE A 621 -24.92 3.74 -14.62
C ILE A 621 -23.40 3.95 -14.56
N ALA A 622 -22.69 3.79 -15.69
CA ALA A 622 -21.25 4.03 -15.76
C ALA A 622 -20.94 5.52 -15.47
N SER A 623 -21.64 6.45 -16.14
CA SER A 623 -21.44 7.89 -15.92
C SER A 623 -21.82 8.34 -14.51
N SER A 624 -22.91 7.82 -13.93
CA SER A 624 -23.31 8.12 -12.55
C SER A 624 -22.28 7.63 -11.54
N THR A 625 -21.74 6.42 -11.76
CA THR A 625 -20.68 5.85 -10.91
C THR A 625 -19.43 6.72 -10.92
N TYR A 626 -19.04 7.27 -12.07
CA TYR A 626 -17.85 8.13 -12.17
C TYR A 626 -17.96 9.37 -11.29
N CYS A 627 -19.14 10.01 -11.25
CA CYS A 627 -19.39 11.12 -10.34
C CYS A 627 -19.20 10.72 -8.86
N LEU A 628 -19.61 9.51 -8.49
CA LEU A 628 -19.43 9.00 -7.12
C LEU A 628 -17.95 8.72 -6.79
N THR A 629 -17.12 8.31 -7.75
CA THR A 629 -15.72 7.96 -7.49
C THR A 629 -14.88 9.11 -6.91
N PHE A 630 -15.20 10.36 -7.24
CA PHE A 630 -14.46 11.54 -6.75
C PHE A 630 -14.54 11.77 -5.24
N PHE A 631 -15.53 11.17 -4.56
CA PHE A 631 -15.69 11.29 -3.11
C PHE A 631 -14.85 10.29 -2.32
N PHE A 632 -14.18 9.36 -2.99
CA PHE A 632 -13.43 8.28 -2.35
C PHE A 632 -11.94 8.36 -2.66
N SER A 633 -11.11 8.17 -1.64
CA SER A 633 -9.65 8.00 -1.80
C SER A 633 -9.22 6.53 -1.74
N ASP A 634 -10.00 5.68 -1.06
CA ASP A 634 -9.69 4.26 -0.85
C ASP A 634 -10.60 3.37 -1.73
N HIS A 635 -10.00 2.49 -2.55
CA HIS A 635 -10.74 1.64 -3.50
C HIS A 635 -11.73 0.68 -2.83
N SER A 636 -11.38 0.12 -1.67
CA SER A 636 -12.23 -0.84 -0.94
C SER A 636 -13.49 -0.18 -0.36
N MET A 637 -13.38 1.07 0.11
CA MET A 637 -14.52 1.83 0.62
C MET A 637 -15.44 2.26 -0.53
N ALA A 638 -14.86 2.71 -1.65
CA ALA A 638 -15.62 3.05 -2.84
C ALA A 638 -16.49 1.88 -3.33
N GLN A 639 -15.92 0.67 -3.38
CA GLN A 639 -16.65 -0.53 -3.81
C GLN A 639 -17.92 -0.79 -2.98
N ASN A 640 -17.78 -0.82 -1.65
CA ASN A 640 -18.89 -1.15 -0.75
C ASN A 640 -19.96 -0.07 -0.73
N VAL A 641 -19.57 1.21 -0.75
CA VAL A 641 -20.51 2.33 -0.70
C VAL A 641 -21.26 2.50 -2.03
N VAL A 642 -20.56 2.39 -3.18
CA VAL A 642 -21.20 2.45 -4.50
C VAL A 642 -22.21 1.31 -4.68
N LEU A 643 -21.86 0.09 -4.27
CA LEU A 643 -22.78 -1.04 -4.25
C LEU A 643 -24.04 -0.71 -3.44
N LEU A 644 -23.86 -0.21 -2.20
CA LEU A 644 -24.96 0.08 -1.29
C LEU A 644 -25.90 1.17 -1.83
N ILE A 645 -25.34 2.25 -2.39
CA ILE A 645 -26.11 3.36 -2.96
C ILE A 645 -26.96 2.88 -4.14
N HIS A 646 -26.38 2.13 -5.09
CA HIS A 646 -27.14 1.64 -6.24
C HIS A 646 -28.13 0.54 -5.87
N PHE A 647 -27.80 -0.32 -4.91
CA PHE A 647 -28.73 -1.31 -4.38
C PHE A 647 -29.95 -0.65 -3.72
N PHE A 648 -29.74 0.32 -2.83
CA PHE A 648 -30.85 1.01 -2.15
C PHE A 648 -31.67 1.87 -3.09
N THR A 649 -31.02 2.66 -3.95
CA THR A 649 -31.77 3.50 -4.90
C THR A 649 -32.50 2.66 -5.95
N GLY A 650 -31.97 1.53 -6.38
CA GLY A 650 -32.64 0.62 -7.30
C GLY A 650 -33.82 -0.13 -6.66
N LEU A 651 -33.58 -0.86 -5.56
CA LEU A 651 -34.57 -1.77 -4.98
C LEU A 651 -35.60 -1.05 -4.10
N ILE A 652 -35.14 -0.26 -3.13
CA ILE A 652 -36.03 0.32 -2.10
C ILE A 652 -36.97 1.34 -2.74
N LEU A 653 -36.46 2.23 -3.59
CA LEU A 653 -37.29 3.23 -4.24
C LEU A 653 -38.33 2.59 -5.17
N MET A 654 -37.98 1.50 -5.88
CA MET A 654 -38.93 0.74 -6.69
C MET A 654 -40.04 0.14 -5.84
N VAL A 655 -39.71 -0.50 -4.70
CA VAL A 655 -40.70 -1.07 -3.78
C VAL A 655 -41.61 0.02 -3.18
N ILE A 656 -41.02 1.15 -2.75
CA ILE A 656 -41.79 2.31 -2.24
C ILE A 656 -42.76 2.80 -3.32
N SER A 657 -42.29 3.00 -4.54
CA SER A 657 -43.13 3.50 -5.64
C SER A 657 -44.23 2.51 -6.03
N PHE A 658 -43.95 1.20 -5.96
CA PHE A 658 -44.95 0.15 -6.18
C PHE A 658 -46.04 0.18 -5.10
N ILE A 659 -45.67 0.19 -3.81
CA ILE A 659 -46.63 0.23 -2.68
C ILE A 659 -47.48 1.50 -2.73
N MET A 660 -46.86 2.66 -2.98
CA MET A 660 -47.58 3.93 -3.11
C MET A 660 -48.50 3.97 -4.34
N GLY A 661 -48.18 3.20 -5.39
CA GLY A 661 -49.02 3.04 -6.57
C GLY A 661 -50.26 2.16 -6.34
N LEU A 662 -50.19 1.19 -5.42
CA LEU A 662 -51.32 0.33 -5.08
C LEU A 662 -52.41 1.06 -4.28
N ILE A 663 -52.03 2.06 -3.49
CA ILE A 663 -52.95 2.81 -2.62
C ILE A 663 -53.47 4.05 -3.36
N LYS A 664 -54.78 4.12 -3.62
CA LYS A 664 -55.41 5.20 -4.40
C LYS A 664 -55.16 6.62 -3.84
N THR A 665 -55.03 6.78 -2.52
CA THR A 665 -54.79 8.09 -1.88
C THR A 665 -53.38 8.62 -2.09
N THR A 666 -52.40 7.74 -2.33
CA THR A 666 -50.98 8.10 -2.50
C THR A 666 -50.54 8.14 -3.97
N ALA A 667 -51.40 7.75 -4.91
CA ALA A 667 -51.07 7.64 -6.32
C ALA A 667 -50.65 8.98 -6.97
N SER A 668 -51.29 10.10 -6.60
CA SER A 668 -50.91 11.43 -7.11
C SER A 668 -49.54 11.86 -6.62
N ALA A 669 -49.24 11.66 -5.33
CA ALA A 669 -47.92 11.92 -4.75
C ALA A 669 -46.84 11.03 -5.37
N ASN A 670 -47.15 9.77 -5.65
CA ASN A 670 -46.24 8.85 -6.33
C ASN A 670 -45.86 9.34 -7.72
N SER A 671 -46.81 9.84 -8.51
CA SER A 671 -46.54 10.36 -9.87
C SER A 671 -45.54 11.53 -9.86
N PHE A 672 -45.61 12.40 -8.84
CA PHE A 672 -44.66 13.49 -8.66
C PHE A 672 -43.29 13.00 -8.18
N LEU A 673 -43.26 12.13 -7.15
CA LEU A 673 -42.02 11.58 -6.58
C LEU A 673 -41.25 10.71 -7.60
N LYS A 674 -41.95 10.00 -8.49
CA LYS A 674 -41.35 9.23 -9.59
C LYS A 674 -40.41 10.08 -10.44
N ASN A 675 -40.77 11.34 -10.74
CA ASN A 675 -39.91 12.22 -11.55
C ASN A 675 -38.60 12.57 -10.83
N PHE A 676 -38.62 12.66 -9.49
CA PHE A 676 -37.42 12.87 -8.69
C PHE A 676 -36.60 11.58 -8.52
N PHE A 677 -37.24 10.46 -8.23
CA PHE A 677 -36.56 9.17 -8.10
C PHE A 677 -35.92 8.72 -9.42
N ARG A 678 -36.47 9.11 -10.57
CA ARG A 678 -35.92 8.83 -11.89
C ARG A 678 -34.50 9.34 -12.08
N LEU A 679 -34.08 10.41 -11.39
CA LEU A 679 -32.70 10.91 -11.38
C LEU A 679 -31.64 9.85 -11.01
N SER A 680 -32.04 8.78 -10.31
CA SER A 680 -31.17 7.61 -10.11
C SER A 680 -31.35 6.62 -11.26
N PRO A 681 -30.28 6.33 -12.04
CA PRO A 681 -30.36 5.33 -13.12
C PRO A 681 -30.83 3.96 -12.63
N GLY A 682 -30.50 3.59 -11.38
CA GLY A 682 -30.92 2.33 -10.76
C GLY A 682 -32.42 2.24 -10.55
N PHE A 683 -33.06 3.32 -10.08
CA PHE A 683 -34.52 3.37 -9.94
C PHE A 683 -35.19 3.43 -11.31
N CYS A 684 -34.65 4.23 -12.24
CA CYS A 684 -35.23 4.41 -13.56
C CYS A 684 -35.31 3.09 -14.35
N PHE A 685 -34.24 2.30 -14.31
CA PHE A 685 -34.18 0.95 -14.89
C PHE A 685 -35.16 -0.02 -14.21
N ALA A 686 -35.23 0.01 -12.88
CA ALA A 686 -36.10 -0.85 -12.09
C ALA A 686 -37.59 -0.56 -12.33
N ASP A 687 -37.99 0.71 -12.28
CA ASP A 687 -39.36 1.16 -12.55
C ASP A 687 -39.76 0.89 -14.00
N GLY A 688 -38.83 1.03 -14.95
CA GLY A 688 -39.06 0.73 -16.36
C GLY A 688 -39.36 -0.76 -16.62
N LEU A 689 -38.56 -1.66 -16.04
CA LEU A 689 -38.81 -3.10 -16.13
C LEU A 689 -40.08 -3.52 -15.38
N ALA A 690 -40.31 -2.96 -14.18
CA ALA A 690 -41.52 -3.25 -13.40
C ALA A 690 -42.79 -2.76 -14.11
N SER A 691 -42.76 -1.56 -14.70
CA SER A 691 -43.88 -1.00 -15.46
C SER A 691 -44.14 -1.81 -16.74
N LEU A 692 -43.09 -2.30 -17.41
CA LEU A 692 -43.24 -3.21 -18.56
C LEU A 692 -43.86 -4.56 -18.15
N ALA A 693 -43.50 -5.09 -16.98
CA ALA A 693 -44.10 -6.30 -16.43
C ALA A 693 -45.59 -6.12 -16.06
N LEU A 694 -45.99 -4.92 -15.61
CA LEU A 694 -47.36 -4.61 -15.16
C LEU A 694 -48.26 -4.00 -16.26
N LEU A 695 -47.71 -3.67 -17.43
CA LEU A 695 -48.39 -2.96 -18.54
C LEU A 695 -49.73 -3.60 -18.94
N ARG A 696 -49.86 -4.93 -18.82
CA ARG A 696 -51.08 -5.65 -19.23
C ARG A 696 -52.22 -5.59 -18.22
N GLN A 697 -51.93 -5.26 -16.96
CA GLN A 697 -52.92 -5.11 -15.90
C GLN A 697 -53.71 -3.79 -16.07
N GLY A 698 -53.10 -2.74 -16.63
CA GLY A 698 -53.74 -1.47 -16.97
C GLY A 698 -54.69 -1.52 -18.17
N MET A 699 -54.46 -2.42 -19.14
CA MET A 699 -55.40 -2.63 -20.27
C MET A 699 -56.77 -3.17 -19.83
N LYS A 700 -56.91 -3.62 -18.57
CA LYS A 700 -58.19 -4.01 -17.97
C LYS A 700 -59.08 -2.79 -17.66
N ASP A 701 -58.49 -1.60 -17.51
CA ASP A 701 -59.17 -0.32 -17.24
C ASP A 701 -59.48 0.50 -18.53
N LYS A 702 -59.36 -0.11 -19.72
CA LYS A 702 -59.61 0.53 -21.03
C LYS A 702 -58.69 1.72 -21.38
N SER A 703 -57.53 1.90 -20.73
CA SER A 703 -56.50 2.82 -21.27
C SER A 703 -55.79 2.16 -22.45
N SER A 704 -55.76 2.83 -23.59
CA SER A 704 -55.11 2.38 -24.83
C SER A 704 -53.62 2.77 -24.83
N ASP A 705 -52.92 2.52 -23.73
CA ASP A 705 -51.55 3.01 -23.59
C ASP A 705 -50.57 2.07 -24.32
N GLY A 706 -49.78 2.65 -25.22
CA GLY A 706 -48.73 1.98 -25.97
C GLY A 706 -47.51 1.62 -25.11
N ILE A 707 -46.68 0.70 -25.59
CA ILE A 707 -45.48 0.23 -24.86
C ILE A 707 -44.46 1.36 -24.63
N PHE A 708 -44.40 2.33 -25.55
CA PHE A 708 -43.51 3.49 -25.46
C PHE A 708 -44.17 4.72 -24.85
N ASP A 709 -45.34 4.57 -24.23
CA ASP A 709 -46.01 5.72 -23.62
C ASP A 709 -45.23 6.23 -22.40
N TRP A 710 -45.37 7.53 -22.17
CA TRP A 710 -44.66 8.26 -21.12
C TRP A 710 -44.91 7.66 -19.72
N ASN A 711 -46.11 7.16 -19.47
CA ASN A 711 -46.48 6.58 -18.18
C ASN A 711 -45.96 5.15 -17.97
N VAL A 712 -45.52 4.47 -19.03
CA VAL A 712 -45.06 3.07 -18.96
C VAL A 712 -43.54 3.00 -19.04
N THR A 713 -42.96 2.98 -20.25
CA THR A 713 -41.51 2.78 -20.45
C THR A 713 -40.86 3.98 -21.12
N GLY A 714 -41.63 4.84 -21.80
CA GLY A 714 -41.11 5.98 -22.56
C GLY A 714 -40.38 7.00 -21.70
N ALA A 715 -40.90 7.32 -20.51
CA ALA A 715 -40.20 8.22 -19.59
C ALA A 715 -38.88 7.61 -19.09
N SER A 716 -38.85 6.32 -18.73
CA SER A 716 -37.62 5.71 -18.22
C SER A 716 -36.49 5.71 -19.25
N ILE A 717 -36.80 5.40 -20.51
CA ILE A 717 -35.83 5.45 -21.63
C ILE A 717 -35.31 6.88 -21.82
N CYS A 718 -36.21 7.87 -21.90
CA CYS A 718 -35.80 9.26 -22.10
C CYS A 718 -34.91 9.80 -20.97
N TYR A 719 -35.24 9.47 -19.71
CA TYR A 719 -34.44 9.89 -18.54
C TYR A 719 -33.07 9.20 -18.53
N LEU A 720 -32.98 7.89 -18.81
CA LEU A 720 -31.70 7.18 -18.89
C LEU A 720 -30.78 7.77 -19.98
N GLY A 721 -31.33 8.11 -21.15
CA GLY A 721 -30.57 8.78 -22.21
C GLY A 721 -30.04 10.16 -21.80
N ILE A 722 -30.86 10.98 -21.13
CA ILE A 722 -30.45 12.29 -20.62
C ILE A 722 -29.40 12.15 -19.51
N GLU A 723 -29.57 11.20 -18.60
CA GLU A 723 -28.65 10.92 -17.50
C GLU A 723 -27.28 10.46 -17.98
N ALA A 724 -27.23 9.59 -18.99
CA ALA A 724 -25.98 9.14 -19.59
C ALA A 724 -25.12 10.32 -20.07
N ILE A 725 -25.74 11.26 -20.77
CA ILE A 725 -25.07 12.45 -21.30
C ILE A 725 -24.77 13.44 -20.16
N GLY A 726 -25.75 13.71 -19.30
CA GLY A 726 -25.66 14.69 -18.21
C GLY A 726 -24.59 14.34 -17.18
N TYR A 727 -24.55 13.09 -16.69
CA TYR A 727 -23.53 12.65 -15.74
C TYR A 727 -22.14 12.54 -16.37
N PHE A 728 -22.04 12.23 -17.66
CA PHE A 728 -20.74 12.21 -18.34
C PHE A 728 -20.15 13.63 -18.47
N PHE A 729 -20.96 14.61 -18.85
CA PHE A 729 -20.52 16.02 -18.84
C PHE A 729 -20.26 16.53 -17.43
N LEU A 730 -21.03 16.12 -16.43
CA LEU A 730 -20.76 16.44 -15.03
C LEU A 730 -19.40 15.89 -14.59
N THR A 731 -19.06 14.65 -14.96
CA THR A 731 -17.75 14.03 -14.70
C THR A 731 -16.61 14.84 -15.34
N LEU A 732 -16.78 15.25 -16.60
CA LEU A 732 -15.81 16.12 -17.27
C LEU A 732 -15.72 17.49 -16.58
N GLY A 733 -16.84 18.06 -16.14
CA GLY A 733 -16.90 19.33 -15.42
C GLY A 733 -16.18 19.28 -14.07
N LEU A 734 -16.41 18.22 -13.28
CA LEU A 734 -15.73 17.98 -12.00
C LEU A 734 -14.21 17.84 -12.16
N GLU A 735 -13.75 17.34 -13.31
CA GLU A 735 -12.34 17.17 -13.61
C GLU A 735 -11.68 18.44 -14.20
N LEU A 736 -12.41 19.21 -15.02
CA LEU A 736 -11.92 20.41 -15.70
C LEU A 736 -11.94 21.67 -14.81
N LEU A 737 -12.82 21.73 -13.81
CA LEU A 737 -12.83 22.81 -12.81
C LEU A 737 -11.54 22.72 -11.97
N PRO A 738 -10.62 23.70 -12.06
CA PRO A 738 -9.34 23.64 -11.38
C PRO A 738 -9.53 23.63 -9.86
N THR A 739 -9.18 22.52 -9.21
CA THR A 739 -8.62 22.43 -7.85
C THR A 739 -9.09 23.47 -6.82
N CYS A 740 -10.40 23.60 -6.63
CA CYS A 740 -10.96 23.94 -5.33
C CYS A 740 -11.69 22.69 -4.87
N LYS A 741 -10.97 21.81 -4.16
CA LYS A 741 -11.51 20.60 -3.52
C LYS A 741 -12.89 20.94 -2.93
N LEU A 742 -13.93 20.32 -3.49
CA LEU A 742 -15.31 20.34 -3.01
C LEU A 742 -15.36 19.65 -1.64
N THR A 743 -14.89 20.32 -0.60
CA THR A 743 -15.41 20.07 0.75
C THR A 743 -16.81 20.70 0.83
N PRO A 744 -17.82 19.98 1.33
CA PRO A 744 -19.19 20.50 1.48
C PRO A 744 -19.24 21.86 2.20
N ALA A 745 -18.27 22.11 3.08
CA ALA A 745 -18.11 23.36 3.83
C ALA A 745 -17.92 24.62 2.95
N ARG A 746 -17.25 24.53 1.79
CA ARG A 746 -17.03 25.70 0.91
C ARG A 746 -18.13 25.90 -0.12
N LEU A 747 -18.87 24.86 -0.48
CA LEU A 747 -20.07 24.99 -1.30
C LEU A 747 -21.13 25.82 -0.55
N MET A 748 -21.24 25.62 0.77
CA MET A 748 -22.10 26.41 1.64
C MET A 748 -21.67 27.88 1.75
N GLU A 749 -20.37 28.19 1.67
CA GLU A 749 -19.86 29.57 1.55
C GLU A 749 -20.15 30.20 0.18
N TRP A 750 -20.05 29.42 -0.90
CA TRP A 750 -20.37 29.89 -2.26
C TRP A 750 -21.86 30.19 -2.43
N TRP A 751 -22.74 29.34 -1.89
CA TRP A 751 -24.20 29.59 -1.86
C TRP A 751 -24.59 30.79 -0.98
N ARG A 752 -23.74 31.19 -0.04
CA ARG A 752 -23.99 32.34 0.85
C ARG A 752 -23.63 33.69 0.21
N LYS A 753 -22.93 33.71 -0.92
CA LYS A 753 -22.66 34.94 -1.68
C LYS A 753 -23.68 35.11 -2.80
N LYS A 754 -24.78 35.83 -2.51
CA LYS A 754 -25.63 36.42 -3.55
C LYS A 754 -24.87 37.53 -4.30
N PRO A 755 -25.15 37.74 -5.61
CA PRO A 755 -24.67 38.90 -6.34
C PRO A 755 -25.62 40.11 -6.10
N PHE A 756 -25.09 41.33 -6.29
CA PHE A 756 -25.66 42.67 -5.99
C PHE A 756 -25.55 43.08 -4.51
N GLN A 757 -25.00 44.24 -4.14
CA GLN A 757 -24.87 45.54 -4.80
C GLN A 757 -23.69 46.29 -4.16
N GLY A 758 -23.07 47.22 -4.90
CA GLY A 758 -21.86 47.93 -4.45
C GLY A 758 -22.06 48.80 -3.21
N ASP A 759 -20.99 48.95 -2.45
CA ASP A 759 -20.59 50.25 -1.92
C ASP A 759 -19.08 50.24 -1.61
N ASP A 760 -18.46 51.38 -1.86
CA ASP A 760 -17.05 51.67 -1.71
C ASP A 760 -16.55 51.51 -0.26
N SER A 761 -15.21 51.42 -0.14
CA SER A 761 -14.41 51.69 1.05
C SER A 761 -14.26 50.59 2.11
N VAL A 762 -13.40 49.59 1.84
CA VAL A 762 -12.56 48.99 2.90
C VAL A 762 -11.17 48.66 2.34
N LEU A 763 -10.22 49.52 2.69
CA LEU A 763 -8.75 49.37 2.72
C LEU A 763 -8.13 48.30 1.79
N GLU A 764 -7.59 48.77 0.67
CA GLU A 764 -6.35 48.22 0.10
C GLU A 764 -5.23 48.26 1.16
N PRO A 765 -4.54 47.15 1.45
CA PRO A 765 -3.18 47.23 1.94
C PRO A 765 -2.26 47.34 0.71
N PHE A 766 -2.02 48.59 0.34
CA PHE A 766 -0.81 49.10 -0.33
C PHE A 766 -0.14 48.20 -1.38
N LEU A 767 -0.38 48.57 -2.64
CA LEU A 767 0.66 48.71 -3.65
C LEU A 767 1.93 49.34 -3.03
N LYS A 768 2.88 48.50 -2.63
CA LYS A 768 4.30 48.86 -2.62
C LYS A 768 4.89 48.37 -3.93
N SER A 769 5.22 49.32 -4.79
CA SER A 769 6.23 49.14 -5.83
C SER A 769 7.51 48.61 -5.18
N SER A 770 7.76 47.30 -5.31
CA SER A 770 8.96 46.64 -4.80
C SER A 770 10.13 46.86 -5.74
N SER A 771 10.56 48.11 -5.83
CA SER A 771 11.90 48.50 -6.32
C SER A 771 12.90 48.70 -5.18
N GLU A 772 12.56 48.33 -3.94
CA GLU A 772 13.50 48.27 -2.82
C GLU A 772 13.32 46.96 -2.06
N THR A 773 14.21 46.03 -2.38
CA THR A 773 14.44 44.75 -1.74
C THR A 773 14.68 44.97 -0.24
N SER A 774 13.85 44.36 0.61
CA SER A 774 14.25 44.14 2.01
C SER A 774 15.51 43.29 1.99
N VAL A 775 16.64 43.89 2.33
CA VAL A 775 17.94 43.25 2.50
C VAL A 775 17.79 42.20 3.61
N HIS A 776 17.45 40.96 3.21
CA HIS A 776 17.52 39.81 4.08
C HIS A 776 19.00 39.45 4.23
N LEU A 777 19.55 39.76 5.39
CA LEU A 777 20.96 39.69 5.81
C LEU A 777 21.60 38.28 5.77
N ASP A 778 20.92 37.25 5.25
CA ASP A 778 21.27 35.85 5.47
C ASP A 778 21.15 34.96 4.21
N GLU A 779 21.05 35.58 3.03
CA GLU A 779 21.15 34.88 1.74
C GLU A 779 22.60 34.84 1.25
N ASP A 780 23.04 33.68 0.79
CA ASP A 780 24.39 33.49 0.27
C ASP A 780 24.62 34.27 -1.04
N ILE A 781 25.87 34.68 -1.27
CA ILE A 781 26.29 35.46 -2.44
C ILE A 781 25.97 34.72 -3.73
N ASP A 782 26.12 33.38 -3.73
CA ASP A 782 25.91 32.56 -4.93
C ASP A 782 24.43 32.52 -5.33
N VAL A 783 23.52 32.47 -4.35
CA VAL A 783 22.06 32.51 -4.59
C VAL A 783 21.64 33.89 -5.10
N ARG A 784 22.19 34.97 -4.52
CA ARG A 784 21.93 36.34 -5.00
C ARG A 784 22.45 36.54 -6.42
N THR A 785 23.63 36.02 -6.73
CA THR A 785 24.24 36.09 -8.06
C THR A 785 23.39 35.34 -9.09
N GLU A 786 22.95 34.12 -8.77
CA GLU A 786 22.05 33.35 -9.63
C GLU A 786 20.70 34.05 -9.82
N ARG A 787 20.10 34.58 -8.74
CA ARG A 787 18.85 35.34 -8.82
C ARG A 787 19.00 36.55 -9.74
N ASN A 788 20.08 37.32 -9.59
CA ASN A 788 20.36 38.48 -10.44
C ASN A 788 20.59 38.06 -11.90
N ARG A 789 21.32 36.95 -12.14
CA ARG A 789 21.53 36.38 -13.48
C ARG A 789 20.22 36.01 -14.16
N VAL A 790 19.33 35.33 -13.44
CA VAL A 790 18.00 34.92 -13.92
C VAL A 790 17.10 36.12 -14.18
N LEU A 791 17.08 37.11 -13.28
CA LEU A 791 16.29 38.34 -13.45
C LEU A 791 16.83 39.25 -14.58
N SER A 792 18.14 39.22 -14.84
CA SER A 792 18.79 40.01 -15.90
C SER A 792 18.50 39.52 -17.34
N GLY A 793 17.89 38.34 -17.49
CA GLY A 793 17.41 37.86 -18.80
C GLY A 793 18.48 37.22 -19.71
N SER A 794 19.63 36.83 -19.18
CA SER A 794 20.64 36.05 -19.93
C SER A 794 20.16 34.60 -20.14
N ILE A 795 19.46 34.33 -21.24
CA ILE A 795 18.68 33.08 -21.50
C ILE A 795 19.41 32.11 -22.45
N ASP A 796 20.72 32.22 -22.65
CA ASP A 796 21.41 31.31 -23.57
C ASP A 796 21.36 29.86 -23.06
N ASN A 797 20.88 28.93 -23.91
CA ASN A 797 20.78 27.48 -23.66
C ASN A 797 19.99 27.01 -22.40
N THR A 798 19.06 27.82 -21.91
CA THR A 798 18.27 27.49 -20.69
C THR A 798 16.97 26.75 -21.01
N ILE A 799 16.77 25.56 -20.44
CA ILE A 799 15.55 24.73 -20.65
C ILE A 799 14.44 25.08 -19.65
N LEU A 800 14.80 25.21 -18.37
CA LEU A 800 13.89 25.54 -17.27
C LEU A 800 14.27 26.88 -16.66
N PHE A 801 13.28 27.75 -16.48
CA PHE A 801 13.43 29.05 -15.84
C PHE A 801 12.33 29.27 -14.82
N LEU A 802 12.71 29.61 -13.58
CA LEU A 802 11.80 29.88 -12.46
C LEU A 802 11.96 31.31 -11.98
N ARG A 803 10.84 32.04 -11.85
CA ARG A 803 10.83 33.44 -11.40
C ARG A 803 9.90 33.60 -10.21
N ASN A 804 10.50 33.85 -9.05
CA ASN A 804 9.85 34.15 -7.77
C ASN A 804 8.70 33.18 -7.45
N LEU A 805 8.92 31.88 -7.68
CA LEU A 805 7.89 30.87 -7.49
C LEU A 805 7.53 30.74 -6.01
N GLN A 806 6.24 30.84 -5.67
CA GLN A 806 5.73 30.79 -4.30
C GLN A 806 4.51 29.89 -4.17
N LYS A 807 4.44 29.14 -3.06
CA LYS A 807 3.28 28.32 -2.69
C LYS A 807 2.91 28.47 -1.23
N VAL A 808 1.68 28.93 -0.98
CA VAL A 808 1.11 29.07 0.36
C VAL A 808 -0.11 28.17 0.50
N TYR A 809 -0.08 27.27 1.48
CA TYR A 809 -1.26 26.48 1.83
C TYR A 809 -2.06 27.18 2.94
N PRO A 810 -3.37 27.42 2.73
CA PRO A 810 -4.22 28.00 3.76
C PRO A 810 -4.33 27.02 4.93
N GLY A 811 -4.09 27.51 6.15
CA GLY A 811 -4.28 26.71 7.37
C GLY A 811 -5.77 26.49 7.66
N GLY A 812 -6.11 25.35 8.26
CA GLY A 812 -7.45 25.14 8.81
C GLY A 812 -7.74 26.08 10.00
N ASN A 813 -8.97 26.10 10.50
CA ASN A 813 -9.45 27.03 11.56
C ASN A 813 -8.57 27.13 12.83
N HIS A 814 -7.61 26.22 13.05
CA HIS A 814 -6.69 26.20 14.21
C HIS A 814 -5.20 26.24 13.84
N HIS A 815 -4.83 26.35 12.56
CA HIS A 815 -3.43 26.35 12.12
C HIS A 815 -3.13 27.59 11.27
N ARG A 816 -1.94 28.19 11.46
CA ARG A 816 -1.46 29.29 10.59
C ARG A 816 -1.24 28.79 9.15
N ALA A 817 -1.35 29.70 8.18
CA ALA A 817 -1.00 29.41 6.79
C ALA A 817 0.46 28.92 6.71
N LYS A 818 0.69 27.82 6.01
CA LYS A 818 2.03 27.24 5.85
C LYS A 818 2.57 27.67 4.49
N VAL A 819 3.58 28.53 4.51
CA VAL A 819 4.39 28.83 3.32
C VAL A 819 5.27 27.62 3.05
N ALA A 820 5.05 26.96 1.92
CA ALA A 820 5.78 25.75 1.55
C ALA A 820 6.99 26.06 0.66
N VAL A 821 6.86 27.05 -0.22
CA VAL A 821 7.94 27.55 -1.08
C VAL A 821 7.84 29.06 -1.11
N ASP A 822 8.96 29.75 -0.91
CA ASP A 822 9.01 31.21 -0.84
C ASP A 822 10.02 31.79 -1.82
N SER A 823 9.51 32.47 -2.86
CA SER A 823 10.26 33.26 -3.84
C SER A 823 11.48 32.54 -4.46
N LEU A 824 11.26 31.31 -4.93
CA LEU A 824 12.30 30.48 -5.54
C LEU A 824 12.62 30.94 -6.97
N THR A 825 13.89 31.26 -7.23
CA THR A 825 14.38 31.80 -8.51
C THR A 825 15.71 31.15 -8.89
N PHE A 826 15.73 30.35 -9.95
CA PHE A 826 16.93 29.77 -10.55
C PHE A 826 16.64 29.31 -11.98
N SER A 827 17.68 28.91 -12.73
CA SER A 827 17.54 28.37 -14.09
C SER A 827 18.38 27.10 -14.28
N VAL A 828 17.96 26.20 -15.18
CA VAL A 828 18.66 24.94 -15.50
C VAL A 828 18.98 24.88 -16.99
N GLN A 829 20.25 24.60 -17.30
CA GLN A 829 20.76 24.51 -18.66
C GLN A 829 20.59 23.12 -19.28
N ALA A 830 20.69 23.02 -20.61
CA ALA A 830 20.70 21.74 -21.31
C ALA A 830 21.92 20.89 -20.90
N GLY A 831 21.71 19.60 -20.63
CA GLY A 831 22.77 18.68 -20.18
C GLY A 831 23.21 18.85 -18.72
N GLU A 832 22.60 19.78 -17.98
CA GLU A 832 22.87 19.98 -16.56
C GLU A 832 22.08 18.99 -15.69
N CYS A 833 22.71 18.44 -14.64
CA CYS A 833 22.04 17.66 -13.61
C CYS A 833 21.92 18.48 -12.31
N PHE A 834 20.72 19.01 -12.04
CA PHE A 834 20.45 19.87 -10.90
C PHE A 834 19.79 19.09 -9.75
N GLY A 835 20.42 19.11 -8.58
CA GLY A 835 19.96 18.41 -7.37
C GLY A 835 19.34 19.32 -6.33
N PHE A 836 18.11 19.04 -5.90
CA PHE A 836 17.50 19.65 -4.72
C PHE A 836 17.77 18.82 -3.47
N LEU A 837 18.49 19.42 -2.53
CA LEU A 837 18.80 18.85 -1.22
C LEU A 837 18.09 19.65 -0.13
N GLY A 838 17.51 19.01 0.89
CA GLY A 838 16.68 19.71 1.87
C GLY A 838 16.12 18.76 2.92
N THR A 839 15.74 19.27 4.09
CA THR A 839 15.07 18.47 5.12
C THR A 839 13.65 18.10 4.68
N ASN A 840 13.02 17.16 5.41
CA ASN A 840 11.62 16.84 5.20
C ASN A 840 10.74 18.08 5.49
N GLY A 841 9.92 18.47 4.52
CA GLY A 841 9.10 19.67 4.64
C GLY A 841 9.76 20.97 4.17
N ALA A 842 10.98 20.93 3.61
CA ALA A 842 11.65 22.09 3.03
C ALA A 842 11.02 22.65 1.72
N GLY A 843 10.00 21.98 1.17
CA GLY A 843 9.29 22.42 -0.05
C GLY A 843 9.73 21.74 -1.35
N LYS A 844 10.69 20.81 -1.33
CA LYS A 844 11.24 20.10 -2.51
C LYS A 844 10.16 19.48 -3.42
N THR A 845 9.36 18.58 -2.86
CA THR A 845 8.28 17.89 -3.60
C THR A 845 7.19 18.86 -4.03
N THR A 846 6.90 19.91 -3.25
CA THR A 846 5.96 20.98 -3.63
C THR A 846 6.47 21.75 -4.85
N THR A 847 7.77 22.05 -4.92
CA THR A 847 8.40 22.65 -6.11
C THR A 847 8.24 21.76 -7.34
N LEU A 848 8.53 20.46 -7.23
CA LEU A 848 8.35 19.51 -8.33
C LEU A 848 6.86 19.35 -8.74
N SER A 849 5.95 19.39 -7.77
CA SER A 849 4.50 19.33 -8.01
C SER A 849 4.00 20.56 -8.79
N MET A 850 4.59 21.73 -8.53
CA MET A 850 4.33 22.95 -9.32
C MET A 850 4.91 22.86 -10.73
N LEU A 851 6.13 22.32 -10.88
CA LEU A 851 6.79 22.13 -12.19
C LEU A 851 6.05 21.13 -13.09
N THR A 852 5.49 20.07 -12.51
CA THR A 852 4.70 19.06 -13.23
C THR A 852 3.25 19.51 -13.47
N GLY A 853 2.81 20.56 -12.76
CA GLY A 853 1.46 21.09 -12.78
C GLY A 853 0.43 20.22 -12.06
N GLU A 854 0.85 19.45 -11.04
CA GLU A 854 -0.06 18.84 -10.04
C GLU A 854 -0.69 19.92 -9.16
N GLU A 855 0.12 20.92 -8.78
CA GLU A 855 -0.33 22.08 -8.01
C GLU A 855 -0.08 23.38 -8.76
N SER A 856 -1.04 24.31 -8.72
CA SER A 856 -0.83 25.66 -9.24
C SER A 856 0.02 26.50 -8.27
N PRO A 857 0.97 27.31 -8.75
CA PRO A 857 1.68 28.27 -7.91
C PRO A 857 0.72 29.31 -7.35
N THR A 858 0.98 29.80 -6.13
CA THR A 858 0.23 30.92 -5.53
C THR A 858 0.68 32.24 -6.16
N GLU A 859 2.00 32.42 -6.30
CA GLU A 859 2.62 33.54 -7.00
C GLU A 859 3.86 33.05 -7.77
N GLY A 860 4.33 33.87 -8.73
CA GLY A 860 5.48 33.54 -9.57
C GLY A 860 5.14 32.74 -10.83
N THR A 861 6.14 32.52 -11.67
CA THR A 861 5.99 31.87 -12.99
C THR A 861 7.11 30.87 -13.26
N ALA A 862 6.78 29.83 -14.02
CA ALA A 862 7.69 28.74 -14.35
C ALA A 862 7.62 28.46 -15.86
N PHE A 863 8.74 28.59 -16.56
CA PHE A 863 8.83 28.43 -18.01
C PHE A 863 9.68 27.22 -18.37
N ILE A 864 9.16 26.36 -19.23
CA ILE A 864 9.86 25.22 -19.83
C ILE A 864 9.86 25.41 -21.35
N PHE A 865 11.05 25.48 -21.98
CA PHE A 865 11.18 25.81 -23.42
C PHE A 865 10.38 27.07 -23.83
N GLY A 866 10.46 28.13 -23.01
CA GLY A 866 9.74 29.39 -23.24
C GLY A 866 8.22 29.31 -23.07
N LYS A 867 7.67 28.18 -22.61
CA LYS A 867 6.23 27.99 -22.36
C LYS A 867 5.95 27.99 -20.87
N ASP A 868 5.06 28.88 -20.44
CA ASP A 868 4.59 28.91 -19.06
C ASP A 868 3.73 27.67 -18.73
N ILE A 869 4.04 27.06 -17.59
CA ILE A 869 3.36 25.85 -17.08
C ILE A 869 1.93 26.17 -16.64
N SER A 870 1.70 27.35 -16.07
CA SER A 870 0.38 27.78 -15.61
C SER A 870 -0.57 28.07 -16.79
N SER A 871 -0.06 28.76 -17.81
CA SER A 871 -0.84 29.13 -19.00
C SER A 871 -1.04 27.97 -19.98
N ASN A 872 -0.01 27.16 -20.24
CA ASN A 872 -0.02 26.11 -21.28
C ASN A 872 0.54 24.75 -20.79
N PRO A 873 -0.09 24.09 -19.80
CA PRO A 873 0.44 22.88 -19.16
C PRO A 873 0.58 21.70 -20.14
N LYS A 874 -0.34 21.56 -21.11
CA LYS A 874 -0.29 20.47 -22.10
C LYS A 874 0.96 20.54 -23.00
N ALA A 875 1.41 21.75 -23.32
CA ALA A 875 2.56 21.94 -24.20
C ALA A 875 3.89 21.75 -23.45
N ALA A 876 3.94 22.12 -22.17
CA ALA A 876 5.08 21.86 -21.30
C ALA A 876 5.24 20.34 -21.02
N ARG A 877 4.15 19.66 -20.60
CA ARG A 877 4.14 18.22 -20.25
C ARG A 877 4.63 17.27 -21.34
N ARG A 878 4.45 17.61 -22.61
CA ARG A 878 4.97 16.80 -23.74
C ARG A 878 6.50 16.64 -23.70
N HIS A 879 7.21 17.62 -23.15
CA HIS A 879 8.67 17.65 -23.09
C HIS A 879 9.22 17.12 -21.75
N ILE A 880 8.36 16.76 -20.80
CA ILE A 880 8.76 16.34 -19.45
C ILE A 880 8.70 14.81 -19.33
N GLY A 881 9.78 14.22 -18.84
CA GLY A 881 9.78 12.93 -18.18
C GLY A 881 9.64 13.14 -16.68
N TYR A 882 8.73 12.43 -16.00
CA TYR A 882 8.56 12.56 -14.55
C TYR A 882 8.58 11.18 -13.88
N CYS A 883 9.39 11.04 -12.83
CA CYS A 883 9.36 9.89 -11.94
C CYS A 883 8.88 10.36 -10.55
N PRO A 884 7.66 10.00 -10.10
CA PRO A 884 7.15 10.38 -8.78
C PRO A 884 7.89 9.68 -7.63
N GLN A 885 7.72 10.15 -6.38
CA GLN A 885 8.31 9.51 -5.20
C GLN A 885 7.81 8.07 -5.00
N PHE A 886 6.50 7.85 -5.12
CA PHE A 886 5.90 6.51 -5.08
C PHE A 886 5.76 5.95 -6.49
N ASP A 887 6.04 4.67 -6.65
CA ASP A 887 5.94 3.99 -7.94
C ASP A 887 4.49 3.97 -8.44
N ALA A 888 4.18 4.85 -9.40
CA ALA A 888 2.87 4.99 -10.01
C ALA A 888 2.60 3.88 -11.06
N LEU A 889 2.82 2.62 -10.67
CA LEU A 889 2.76 1.45 -11.53
C LEU A 889 1.39 0.78 -11.49
N LEU A 890 0.98 0.20 -12.60
CA LEU A 890 -0.26 -0.56 -12.72
C LEU A 890 0.03 -2.02 -12.37
N GLU A 891 -0.45 -2.47 -11.20
CA GLU A 891 -0.11 -3.78 -10.62
C GLU A 891 -0.27 -4.97 -11.59
N TYR A 892 -1.30 -4.96 -12.43
CA TYR A 892 -1.64 -6.10 -13.30
C TYR A 892 -0.93 -6.10 -14.65
N LEU A 893 -0.22 -5.03 -15.01
CA LEU A 893 0.55 -4.97 -16.26
C LEU A 893 1.97 -5.52 -16.05
N THR A 894 2.53 -6.13 -17.09
CA THR A 894 3.93 -6.58 -17.14
C THR A 894 4.88 -5.43 -17.39
N VAL A 895 6.18 -5.60 -17.13
CA VAL A 895 7.21 -4.59 -17.39
C VAL A 895 7.18 -4.16 -18.86
N GLN A 896 7.12 -5.11 -19.80
CA GLN A 896 7.04 -4.83 -21.22
C GLN A 896 5.77 -4.04 -21.57
N GLU A 897 4.59 -4.45 -21.08
CA GLU A 897 3.34 -3.76 -21.37
C GLU A 897 3.28 -2.34 -20.78
N HIS A 898 3.97 -2.08 -19.66
CA HIS A 898 4.12 -0.71 -19.14
C HIS A 898 4.92 0.15 -20.14
N LEU A 899 6.08 -0.34 -20.57
CA LEU A 899 6.92 0.41 -21.52
C LEU A 899 6.19 0.60 -22.86
N GLU A 900 5.50 -0.42 -23.36
CA GLU A 900 4.65 -0.27 -24.55
C GLU A 900 3.51 0.72 -24.34
N LEU A 901 2.87 0.75 -23.17
CA LEU A 901 1.80 1.69 -22.86
C LEU A 901 2.31 3.13 -22.90
N TYR A 902 3.43 3.44 -22.23
CA TYR A 902 4.01 4.79 -22.22
C TYR A 902 4.67 5.15 -23.57
N ALA A 903 5.25 4.15 -24.25
CA ALA A 903 5.48 4.03 -25.70
C ALA A 903 4.39 4.70 -26.55
N ARG A 904 3.24 4.05 -26.44
CA ARG A 904 1.86 4.46 -26.71
C ARG A 904 1.64 5.96 -26.72
N ILE A 905 1.69 6.50 -25.51
CA ILE A 905 1.19 7.85 -25.19
C ILE A 905 2.19 8.93 -25.61
N LYS A 906 3.50 8.62 -25.58
CA LYS A 906 4.56 9.50 -26.09
C LYS A 906 4.58 9.57 -27.63
N GLY A 907 3.86 8.69 -28.32
CA GLY A 907 3.64 8.75 -29.76
C GLY A 907 4.69 8.02 -30.59
N VAL A 908 5.36 7.01 -30.02
CA VAL A 908 6.27 6.14 -30.78
C VAL A 908 5.46 5.34 -31.80
N LEU A 909 5.97 5.26 -33.03
CA LEU A 909 5.31 4.56 -34.13
C LEU A 909 5.27 3.04 -33.86
N ASP A 910 4.14 2.39 -34.16
CA ASP A 910 3.90 0.96 -33.84
C ASP A 910 5.02 0.02 -34.36
N TYR A 911 5.67 0.35 -35.50
CA TYR A 911 6.77 -0.46 -36.04
C TYR A 911 8.10 -0.32 -35.30
N ARG A 912 8.36 0.81 -34.63
CA ARG A 912 9.55 1.04 -33.79
C ARG A 912 9.32 0.72 -32.32
N MET A 913 8.08 0.38 -31.94
CA MET A 913 7.69 0.16 -30.55
C MET A 913 8.55 -0.91 -29.90
N ASN A 914 8.66 -2.07 -30.55
CA ASN A 914 9.38 -3.22 -30.00
C ASN A 914 10.86 -2.92 -29.83
N ASP A 915 11.47 -2.21 -30.78
CA ASP A 915 12.89 -1.83 -30.73
C ASP A 915 13.15 -0.86 -29.58
N VAL A 916 12.34 0.18 -29.43
CA VAL A 916 12.48 1.17 -28.34
C VAL A 916 12.23 0.53 -26.97
N VAL A 917 11.23 -0.36 -26.87
CA VAL A 917 10.95 -1.07 -25.63
C VAL A 917 12.08 -2.03 -25.28
N LEU A 918 12.61 -2.77 -26.25
CA LEU A 918 13.74 -3.68 -26.04
C LEU A 918 15.00 -2.92 -25.65
N GLU A 919 15.29 -1.79 -26.31
CA GLU A 919 16.39 -0.89 -25.96
C GLU A 919 16.29 -0.44 -24.50
N LYS A 920 15.12 0.03 -24.06
CA LYS A 920 14.91 0.45 -22.66
C LYS A 920 14.93 -0.71 -21.67
N LEU A 921 14.47 -1.91 -22.06
CA LEU A 921 14.57 -3.11 -21.22
C LEU A 921 16.02 -3.54 -20.98
N VAL A 922 16.87 -3.42 -22.01
CA VAL A 922 18.32 -3.69 -21.90
C VAL A 922 19.01 -2.57 -21.13
N GLU A 923 18.67 -1.31 -21.42
CA GLU A 923 19.27 -0.13 -20.78
C GLU A 923 19.12 -0.14 -19.25
N PHE A 924 17.98 -0.65 -18.75
CA PHE A 924 17.66 -0.73 -17.32
C PHE A 924 17.86 -2.11 -16.68
N ASP A 925 18.46 -3.08 -17.39
CA ASP A 925 18.62 -4.48 -16.93
C ASP A 925 17.29 -5.11 -16.44
N LEU A 926 16.22 -4.89 -17.20
CA LEU A 926 14.87 -5.40 -16.91
C LEU A 926 14.45 -6.54 -17.83
N LEU A 927 15.29 -6.96 -18.78
CA LEU A 927 14.98 -7.99 -19.77
C LEU A 927 14.54 -9.31 -19.12
N LYS A 928 15.21 -9.74 -18.03
CA LYS A 928 14.88 -10.96 -17.26
C LYS A 928 13.49 -10.91 -16.59
N HIS A 929 12.93 -9.71 -16.46
CA HIS A 929 11.66 -9.44 -15.80
C HIS A 929 10.58 -8.91 -16.76
N ALA A 930 10.84 -8.89 -18.08
CA ALA A 930 9.96 -8.30 -19.09
C ALA A 930 8.50 -8.78 -18.99
N ASP A 931 8.29 -10.10 -18.88
CA ASP A 931 6.97 -10.73 -18.82
C ASP A 931 6.38 -10.82 -17.41
N LYS A 932 7.09 -10.35 -16.38
CA LYS A 932 6.62 -10.42 -15.00
C LYS A 932 5.68 -9.25 -14.70
N PRO A 933 4.53 -9.49 -14.03
CA PRO A 933 3.62 -8.42 -13.64
C PRO A 933 4.27 -7.53 -12.56
N SER A 934 3.99 -6.23 -12.59
CA SER A 934 4.68 -5.25 -11.76
C SER A 934 4.54 -5.51 -10.26
N TYR A 935 3.42 -6.09 -9.79
CA TYR A 935 3.24 -6.42 -8.37
C TYR A 935 4.27 -7.44 -7.83
N THR A 936 4.83 -8.30 -8.69
CA THR A 936 5.83 -9.32 -8.32
C THR A 936 7.28 -8.81 -8.30
N LEU A 937 7.51 -7.59 -8.79
CA LEU A 937 8.85 -7.01 -8.82
C LEU A 937 9.30 -6.59 -7.41
N SER A 938 10.61 -6.68 -7.17
CA SER A 938 11.25 -6.07 -6.01
C SER A 938 11.13 -4.54 -6.07
N GLY A 939 11.23 -3.86 -4.91
CA GLY A 939 11.18 -2.40 -4.86
C GLY A 939 12.18 -1.73 -5.80
N GLY A 940 13.43 -2.21 -5.82
CA GLY A 940 14.44 -1.69 -6.74
C GLY A 940 14.08 -1.87 -8.22
N ASN A 941 13.53 -3.01 -8.62
CA ASN A 941 13.12 -3.23 -10.01
C ASN A 941 11.87 -2.43 -10.39
N LYS A 942 10.93 -2.20 -9.46
CA LYS A 942 9.81 -1.27 -9.67
C LYS A 942 10.32 0.13 -9.93
N ARG A 943 11.30 0.55 -9.16
CA ARG A 943 11.89 1.88 -9.28
C ARG A 943 12.71 2.06 -10.56
N LYS A 944 13.47 1.03 -10.99
CA LYS A 944 14.08 0.97 -12.33
C LYS A 944 13.04 1.16 -13.44
N LEU A 945 11.89 0.46 -13.34
CA LEU A 945 10.80 0.60 -14.30
C LEU A 945 10.18 2.01 -14.28
N SER A 946 9.97 2.60 -13.10
CA SER A 946 9.45 3.98 -12.97
C SER A 946 10.33 5.00 -13.67
N VAL A 947 11.66 4.88 -13.53
CA VAL A 947 12.61 5.76 -14.23
C VAL A 947 12.68 5.45 -15.73
N ALA A 948 12.61 4.18 -16.13
CA ALA A 948 12.53 3.80 -17.54
C ALA A 948 11.30 4.41 -18.24
N ILE A 949 10.15 4.45 -17.55
CA ILE A 949 8.94 5.13 -18.03
C ILE A 949 9.17 6.64 -18.18
N ALA A 950 9.86 7.28 -17.24
CA ALA A 950 10.16 8.71 -17.31
C ALA A 950 11.10 9.05 -18.48
N MET A 951 12.00 8.13 -18.85
CA MET A 951 13.00 8.32 -19.91
C MET A 951 12.53 7.88 -21.30
N ILE A 952 11.31 7.34 -21.42
CA ILE A 952 10.82 6.85 -22.70
C ILE A 952 10.49 8.02 -23.66
N GLY A 953 10.95 7.90 -24.91
CA GLY A 953 10.82 8.96 -25.92
C GLY A 953 11.85 10.09 -25.78
N ASP A 954 12.93 9.86 -25.01
CA ASP A 954 14.09 10.76 -24.82
C ASP A 954 13.68 12.22 -24.56
N PRO A 955 12.92 12.50 -23.48
CA PRO A 955 12.46 13.84 -23.19
C PRO A 955 13.65 14.78 -22.90
N PRO A 956 13.58 16.05 -23.31
CA PRO A 956 14.65 17.02 -23.10
C PRO A 956 14.81 17.45 -21.63
N ILE A 957 13.78 17.29 -20.81
CA ILE A 957 13.86 17.49 -19.36
C ILE A 957 13.27 16.28 -18.62
N VAL A 958 14.03 15.75 -17.66
CA VAL A 958 13.61 14.64 -16.80
C VAL A 958 13.62 15.12 -15.35
N ILE A 959 12.49 14.94 -14.67
CA ILE A 959 12.30 15.28 -13.27
C ILE A 959 12.17 13.97 -12.48
N LEU A 960 13.07 13.74 -11.53
CA LEU A 960 13.14 12.54 -10.71
C LEU A 960 12.93 12.88 -9.24
N ASP A 961 11.81 12.44 -8.67
CA ASP A 961 11.52 12.67 -7.25
C ASP A 961 12.02 11.50 -6.40
N GLU A 962 13.21 11.62 -5.81
CA GLU A 962 13.90 10.60 -5.02
C GLU A 962 14.12 9.25 -5.76
N PRO A 963 14.87 9.21 -6.88
CA PRO A 963 14.95 8.04 -7.75
C PRO A 963 15.60 6.80 -7.11
N SER A 964 16.48 6.96 -6.12
CA SER A 964 17.24 5.85 -5.51
C SER A 964 16.69 5.34 -4.17
N THR A 965 15.60 5.90 -3.65
CA THR A 965 15.06 5.55 -2.32
C THR A 965 14.61 4.09 -2.24
N GLY A 966 15.01 3.40 -1.17
CA GLY A 966 14.61 2.00 -0.91
C GLY A 966 15.27 0.96 -1.82
N MET A 967 16.27 1.36 -2.62
CA MET A 967 17.11 0.46 -3.41
C MET A 967 18.32 -0.04 -2.61
N ASP A 968 18.79 -1.23 -2.94
CA ASP A 968 20.09 -1.75 -2.53
C ASP A 968 21.25 -0.97 -3.20
N PRO A 969 22.46 -0.95 -2.61
CA PRO A 969 23.59 -0.18 -3.14
C PRO A 969 23.94 -0.51 -4.60
N ILE A 970 23.81 -1.77 -5.04
CA ILE A 970 24.11 -2.19 -6.41
C ILE A 970 23.10 -1.58 -7.37
N ALA A 971 21.80 -1.70 -7.07
CA ALA A 971 20.75 -1.07 -7.87
C ALA A 971 20.88 0.47 -7.89
N LYS A 972 21.25 1.10 -6.77
CA LYS A 972 21.49 2.56 -6.72
C LYS A 972 22.60 3.00 -7.67
N ARG A 973 23.76 2.33 -7.64
CA ARG A 973 24.89 2.67 -8.53
C ARG A 973 24.54 2.48 -9.99
N PHE A 974 23.85 1.38 -10.31
CA PHE A 974 23.34 1.15 -11.66
C PHE A 974 22.44 2.29 -12.13
N MET A 975 21.50 2.73 -11.29
CA MET A 975 20.65 3.87 -11.59
C MET A 975 21.45 5.15 -11.83
N TRP A 976 22.48 5.39 -11.02
CA TRP A 976 23.32 6.57 -11.16
C TRP A 976 24.10 6.55 -12.48
N GLU A 977 24.60 5.39 -12.89
CA GLU A 977 25.29 5.22 -14.16
C GLU A 977 24.37 5.54 -15.35
N VAL A 978 23.13 5.04 -15.33
CA VAL A 978 22.13 5.32 -16.38
C VAL A 978 21.80 6.81 -16.45
N ILE A 979 21.55 7.46 -15.31
CA ILE A 979 21.23 8.90 -15.25
C ILE A 979 22.43 9.74 -15.73
N SER A 980 23.64 9.43 -15.27
CA SER A 980 24.87 10.15 -15.62
C SER A 980 25.19 10.02 -17.12
N ARG A 981 25.02 8.83 -17.70
CA ARG A 981 25.22 8.58 -19.13
C ARG A 981 24.29 9.44 -20.00
N LEU A 982 23.07 9.70 -19.54
CA LEU A 982 22.08 10.48 -20.30
C LEU A 982 22.28 11.99 -20.17
N SER A 983 22.60 12.50 -18.98
CA SER A 983 22.82 13.93 -18.78
C SER A 983 24.14 14.40 -19.41
N THR A 984 25.25 13.77 -19.02
CA THR A 984 26.60 14.33 -19.26
C THR A 984 27.29 13.74 -20.48
N ARG A 985 27.21 12.42 -20.71
CA ARG A 985 27.89 11.77 -21.85
C ARG A 985 27.19 12.02 -23.18
N GLN A 986 25.86 12.14 -23.17
CA GLN A 986 25.09 12.48 -24.38
C GLN A 986 24.82 13.97 -24.53
N GLY A 987 24.80 14.75 -23.44
CA GLY A 987 24.64 16.21 -23.45
C GLY A 987 23.27 16.71 -23.93
N LYS A 988 22.26 15.83 -24.01
CA LYS A 988 20.95 16.13 -24.66
C LYS A 988 19.83 16.48 -23.69
N THR A 989 19.88 15.98 -22.45
CA THR A 989 18.75 16.02 -21.50
C THR A 989 19.16 16.71 -20.20
N ALA A 990 18.37 17.69 -19.77
CA ALA A 990 18.49 18.28 -18.43
C ALA A 990 17.79 17.39 -17.39
N VAL A 991 18.47 17.10 -16.28
CA VAL A 991 17.92 16.26 -15.21
C VAL A 991 17.75 17.10 -13.96
N ILE A 992 16.57 17.04 -13.36
CA ILE A 992 16.28 17.65 -12.06
C ILE A 992 15.93 16.53 -11.11
N LEU A 993 16.69 16.38 -10.04
CA LEU A 993 16.40 15.37 -9.04
C LEU A 993 16.22 15.99 -7.66
N THR A 994 15.26 15.49 -6.90
CA THR A 994 15.20 15.71 -5.45
C THR A 994 15.81 14.48 -4.78
N THR A 995 16.68 14.71 -3.81
CA THR A 995 17.23 13.61 -3.02
C THR A 995 17.45 14.06 -1.58
N HIS A 996 17.35 13.12 -0.66
CA HIS A 996 17.83 13.27 0.71
C HIS A 996 19.20 12.59 0.92
N SER A 997 19.70 11.83 -0.08
CA SER A 997 21.00 11.18 -0.04
C SER A 997 22.09 12.13 -0.55
N MET A 998 23.05 12.43 0.33
CA MET A 998 24.21 13.24 -0.02
C MET A 998 25.09 12.57 -1.06
N ASN A 999 25.28 11.24 -0.94
CA ASN A 999 26.09 10.46 -1.86
C ASN A 999 25.51 10.48 -3.26
N GLU A 1000 24.18 10.37 -3.39
CA GLU A 1000 23.49 10.52 -4.68
C GLU A 1000 23.68 11.90 -5.28
N ALA A 1001 23.48 12.96 -4.48
CA ALA A 1001 23.65 14.33 -4.96
C ALA A 1001 25.10 14.59 -5.41
N GLN A 1002 26.09 14.09 -4.67
CA GLN A 1002 27.50 14.23 -5.01
C GLN A 1002 27.89 13.43 -6.26
N ALA A 1003 27.33 12.24 -6.46
CA ALA A 1003 27.68 11.39 -7.60
C ALA A 1003 26.99 11.81 -8.92
N LEU A 1004 25.78 12.38 -8.84
CA LEU A 1004 24.96 12.70 -10.02
C LEU A 1004 24.93 14.18 -10.39
N CYS A 1005 24.87 15.08 -9.41
CA CYS A 1005 24.52 16.47 -9.66
C CYS A 1005 25.76 17.30 -9.99
N THR A 1006 25.71 17.99 -11.13
CA THR A 1006 26.71 19.01 -11.48
C THR A 1006 26.53 20.28 -10.64
N ARG A 1007 25.30 20.55 -10.21
CA ARG A 1007 24.96 21.69 -9.33
C ARG A 1007 23.90 21.27 -8.31
N ILE A 1008 24.12 21.63 -7.06
CA ILE A 1008 23.24 21.32 -5.92
C ILE A 1008 22.66 22.61 -5.37
N GLY A 1009 21.36 22.61 -5.09
CA GLY A 1009 20.66 23.66 -4.35
C GLY A 1009 20.18 23.15 -2.99
N ILE A 1010 20.66 23.75 -1.90
CA ILE A 1010 20.23 23.40 -0.54
C ILE A 1010 19.02 24.25 -0.14
N MET A 1011 17.87 23.60 0.08
CA MET A 1011 16.62 24.21 0.50
C MET A 1011 16.36 24.03 2.00
N VAL A 1012 16.05 25.13 2.68
CA VAL A 1012 15.68 25.16 4.10
C VAL A 1012 14.49 26.11 4.27
N GLY A 1013 13.42 25.64 4.92
CA GLY A 1013 12.23 26.47 5.21
C GLY A 1013 11.53 27.03 3.97
N GLY A 1014 11.54 26.33 2.83
CA GLY A 1014 10.91 26.80 1.58
C GLY A 1014 11.77 27.74 0.74
N ARG A 1015 13.00 28.07 1.18
CA ARG A 1015 13.92 28.98 0.50
C ARG A 1015 15.21 28.27 0.11
N LEU A 1016 15.85 28.76 -0.96
CA LEU A 1016 17.18 28.29 -1.39
C LEU A 1016 18.26 29.03 -0.59
N ARG A 1017 19.08 28.31 0.17
CA ARG A 1017 20.11 28.89 1.05
C ARG A 1017 21.47 29.03 0.35
N CYS A 1018 21.90 28.00 -0.36
CA CYS A 1018 23.12 28.01 -1.16
C CYS A 1018 22.92 27.21 -2.45
N ILE A 1019 23.73 27.53 -3.47
CA ILE A 1019 23.72 26.88 -4.78
C ILE A 1019 25.17 26.79 -5.31
N GLY A 1020 25.57 25.64 -5.85
CA GLY A 1020 26.92 25.47 -6.39
C GLY A 1020 27.26 24.01 -6.73
N SER A 1021 28.46 23.75 -7.24
CA SER A 1021 28.93 22.37 -7.41
C SER A 1021 29.19 21.72 -6.04
N PRO A 1022 29.16 20.38 -5.93
CA PRO A 1022 29.44 19.69 -4.67
C PRO A 1022 30.80 20.09 -4.08
N GLN A 1023 31.83 20.22 -4.91
CA GLN A 1023 33.17 20.61 -4.45
C GLN A 1023 33.24 22.08 -4.05
N HIS A 1024 32.62 22.98 -4.81
CA HIS A 1024 32.52 24.41 -4.45
C HIS A 1024 31.87 24.60 -3.06
N LEU A 1025 30.79 23.87 -2.79
CA LEU A 1025 30.13 23.91 -1.49
C LEU A 1025 31.04 23.39 -0.36
N LYS A 1026 31.81 22.32 -0.60
CA LYS A 1026 32.79 21.79 0.36
C LYS A 1026 33.93 22.77 0.66
N THR A 1027 34.47 23.42 -0.36
CA THR A 1027 35.57 24.39 -0.17
C THR A 1027 35.08 25.67 0.53
N ARG A 1028 33.85 26.11 0.24
CA ARG A 1028 33.28 27.34 0.81
C ARG A 1028 32.81 27.18 2.26
N PHE A 1029 32.12 26.08 2.57
CA PHE A 1029 31.47 25.85 3.87
C PHE A 1029 32.13 24.76 4.72
N GLY A 1030 33.07 23.98 4.18
CA GLY A 1030 33.86 23.01 4.92
C GLY A 1030 34.94 23.73 5.73
N ASN A 1031 34.79 23.73 7.06
CA ASN A 1031 35.67 24.47 7.97
C ASN A 1031 36.69 23.57 8.68
N HIS A 1032 36.64 22.26 8.46
CA HIS A 1032 37.47 21.29 9.17
C HIS A 1032 37.80 20.05 8.33
N LEU A 1033 38.91 19.41 8.69
CA LEU A 1033 39.24 18.04 8.27
C LEU A 1033 38.88 17.07 9.39
N GLU A 1034 38.38 15.91 9.03
CA GLU A 1034 38.15 14.80 9.96
C GLU A 1034 39.31 13.83 9.85
N LEU A 1035 39.94 13.54 10.98
CA LEU A 1035 41.03 12.58 11.13
C LEU A 1035 40.53 11.43 12.00
N GLU A 1036 40.47 10.23 11.45
CA GLU A 1036 40.14 9.03 12.19
C GLU A 1036 41.40 8.16 12.35
N ILE A 1037 41.73 7.78 13.58
CA ILE A 1037 42.94 7.01 13.92
C ILE A 1037 42.53 5.74 14.66
N LYS A 1038 43.06 4.59 14.26
CA LYS A 1038 43.01 3.35 15.04
C LYS A 1038 44.36 3.13 15.73
N PRO A 1039 44.39 3.10 17.07
CA PRO A 1039 45.58 2.73 17.82
C PRO A 1039 45.94 1.26 17.56
N THR A 1040 47.21 0.95 17.72
CA THR A 1040 47.68 -0.45 17.63
C THR A 1040 47.06 -1.28 18.74
N GLU A 1041 46.45 -2.43 18.38
CA GLU A 1041 45.82 -3.35 19.33
C GLU A 1041 46.79 -3.73 20.45
N VAL A 1042 46.26 -3.94 21.66
CA VAL A 1042 47.06 -4.40 22.80
C VAL A 1042 47.49 -5.83 22.48
N SER A 1043 48.80 -6.09 22.45
CA SER A 1043 49.28 -7.45 22.16
C SER A 1043 48.88 -8.37 23.31
N ALA A 1044 48.52 -9.63 23.00
CA ALA A 1044 48.19 -10.62 24.02
C ALA A 1044 49.34 -10.77 25.04
N SER A 1045 50.59 -10.63 24.58
CA SER A 1045 51.77 -10.63 25.45
C SER A 1045 51.83 -9.43 26.40
N ASP A 1046 51.48 -8.22 25.96
CA ASP A 1046 51.48 -7.03 26.84
C ASP A 1046 50.38 -7.14 27.90
N LEU A 1047 49.22 -7.67 27.50
CA LEU A 1047 48.09 -7.89 28.39
C LEU A 1047 48.42 -8.94 29.46
N GLU A 1048 48.95 -10.09 29.05
CA GLU A 1048 49.39 -11.16 29.96
C GLU A 1048 50.49 -10.69 30.90
N ASN A 1049 51.44 -9.90 30.40
CA ASN A 1049 52.50 -9.31 31.22
C ASN A 1049 51.94 -8.34 32.27
N LEU A 1050 51.04 -7.43 31.91
CA LEU A 1050 50.45 -6.49 32.86
C LEU A 1050 49.56 -7.21 33.89
N CYS A 1051 48.75 -8.17 33.44
CA CYS A 1051 47.95 -9.02 34.31
C CYS A 1051 48.80 -9.76 35.33
N ARG A 1052 49.93 -10.35 34.89
CA ARG A 1052 50.88 -11.04 35.78
C ARG A 1052 51.52 -10.08 36.77
N ILE A 1053 51.94 -8.88 36.34
CA ILE A 1053 52.52 -7.86 37.21
C ILE A 1053 51.52 -7.43 38.29
N ILE A 1054 50.26 -7.18 37.93
CA ILE A 1054 49.22 -6.79 38.89
C ILE A 1054 48.89 -7.97 39.83
N GLN A 1055 48.84 -9.19 39.32
CA GLN A 1055 48.62 -10.40 40.12
C GLN A 1055 49.73 -10.58 41.16
N GLU A 1056 51.00 -10.54 40.76
CA GLU A 1056 52.16 -10.64 41.67
C GLU A 1056 52.11 -9.54 42.75
N MET A 1057 51.82 -8.29 42.38
CA MET A 1057 51.71 -7.17 43.32
C MET A 1057 50.53 -7.29 44.31
N LEU A 1058 49.43 -7.91 43.92
CA LEU A 1058 48.28 -8.14 44.81
C LEU A 1058 48.57 -9.25 45.83
N PHE A 1059 49.44 -10.21 45.52
CA PHE A 1059 49.81 -11.31 46.42
C PHE A 1059 50.99 -10.98 47.37
N ASP A 1060 51.83 -9.99 47.04
CA ASP A 1060 52.98 -9.57 47.86
C ASP A 1060 52.63 -8.57 49.00
N ILE A 1061 51.34 -8.28 49.24
CA ILE A 1061 50.91 -7.31 50.27
C ILE A 1061 51.14 -7.88 51.68
N PRO A 1062 51.99 -7.26 52.53
CA PRO A 1062 52.16 -7.68 53.92
C PRO A 1062 50.89 -7.43 54.74
N SER A 1063 50.47 -8.42 55.51
CA SER A 1063 49.24 -8.47 56.31
C SER A 1063 48.96 -7.24 57.20
N HIS A 1064 48.01 -6.37 56.79
CA HIS A 1064 46.90 -5.73 57.56
C HIS A 1064 46.32 -4.48 56.84
N PRO A 1065 45.03 -4.08 57.02
CA PRO A 1065 44.01 -4.51 57.97
C PRO A 1065 42.88 -5.37 57.34
N ARG A 1066 42.13 -6.06 58.21
CA ARG A 1066 41.11 -7.11 57.91
C ARG A 1066 39.92 -6.73 57.01
N SER A 1067 39.82 -5.52 56.48
CA SER A 1067 38.71 -5.14 55.58
C SER A 1067 38.93 -5.58 54.14
N LEU A 1068 40.18 -5.57 53.64
CA LEU A 1068 40.52 -5.93 52.26
C LEU A 1068 40.46 -7.44 51.97
N LEU A 1069 40.64 -8.27 53.00
CA LEU A 1069 40.60 -9.73 52.87
C LEU A 1069 39.16 -10.28 52.76
N ASN A 1070 38.17 -9.63 53.37
CA ASN A 1070 36.76 -10.00 53.20
C ASN A 1070 36.31 -9.79 51.74
N ASP A 1071 36.76 -8.72 51.08
CA ASP A 1071 36.41 -8.45 49.68
C ASP A 1071 37.14 -9.41 48.71
N LEU A 1072 38.36 -9.84 49.06
CA LEU A 1072 39.12 -10.87 48.32
C LEU A 1072 38.47 -12.27 48.44
N GLU A 1073 37.95 -12.63 49.62
CA GLU A 1073 37.18 -13.88 49.84
C GLU A 1073 35.80 -13.86 49.19
N VAL A 1074 35.15 -12.70 49.08
CA VAL A 1074 33.83 -12.57 48.43
C VAL A 1074 33.93 -12.67 46.89
N CYS A 1075 35.06 -12.25 46.31
CA CYS A 1075 35.28 -12.31 44.85
C CYS A 1075 35.69 -13.70 44.35
N ILE A 1076 36.31 -14.53 45.18
CA ILE A 1076 36.73 -15.90 44.85
C ILE A 1076 35.66 -16.84 45.39
N GLY A 1077 34.66 -17.16 44.56
CA GLY A 1077 33.50 -17.97 44.93
C GLY A 1077 33.86 -19.13 45.86
N ALA A 1078 33.27 -19.14 47.05
CA ALA A 1078 33.54 -20.12 48.08
C ALA A 1078 33.38 -21.57 47.57
N ILE A 1079 34.50 -22.26 47.33
CA ILE A 1079 34.83 -23.65 47.69
C ILE A 1079 36.33 -23.86 47.36
N GLY A 1080 37.18 -23.91 48.39
CA GLY A 1080 38.60 -24.31 48.31
C GLY A 1080 39.60 -23.15 48.31
N SER A 1081 40.55 -23.17 49.26
CA SER A 1081 41.65 -22.19 49.35
C SER A 1081 42.57 -22.30 48.13
N ILE A 1082 42.47 -21.36 47.19
CA ILE A 1082 43.37 -21.25 46.04
C ILE A 1082 44.65 -20.54 46.52
N THR A 1083 45.80 -21.20 46.38
CA THR A 1083 47.13 -20.61 46.63
C THR A 1083 47.61 -19.84 45.39
N SER A 1084 48.55 -18.90 45.56
CA SER A 1084 49.02 -17.96 44.54
C SER A 1084 49.49 -18.60 43.21
N GLY A 1085 49.75 -19.91 43.18
CA GLY A 1085 50.14 -20.64 41.98
C GLY A 1085 49.01 -21.14 41.06
N ASN A 1086 47.73 -21.13 41.50
CA ASN A 1086 46.62 -21.79 40.78
C ASN A 1086 45.40 -20.91 40.46
N ALA A 1087 45.37 -19.63 40.83
CA ALA A 1087 44.28 -18.73 40.48
C ALA A 1087 44.38 -18.31 39.00
N SER A 1088 43.35 -18.55 38.20
CA SER A 1088 43.33 -18.05 36.83
C SER A 1088 43.11 -16.54 36.85
N VAL A 1089 43.84 -15.80 36.00
CA VAL A 1089 43.75 -14.31 35.91
C VAL A 1089 42.30 -13.84 35.69
N ALA A 1090 41.48 -14.65 35.01
CA ALA A 1090 40.07 -14.35 34.74
C ALA A 1090 39.16 -14.41 35.98
N GLU A 1091 39.57 -15.08 37.05
CA GLU A 1091 38.79 -15.20 38.30
C GLU A 1091 39.03 -14.04 39.28
N ILE A 1092 40.04 -13.20 39.02
CA ILE A 1092 40.37 -12.06 39.90
C ILE A 1092 39.50 -10.86 39.49
N SER A 1093 38.58 -10.46 40.38
CA SER A 1093 37.78 -9.23 40.24
C SER A 1093 38.31 -8.15 41.19
N LEU A 1094 38.60 -6.97 40.64
CA LEU A 1094 39.14 -5.82 41.36
C LEU A 1094 38.00 -4.97 41.93
N SER A 1095 37.97 -4.81 43.26
CA SER A 1095 37.05 -3.88 43.93
C SER A 1095 37.46 -2.42 43.69
N LYS A 1096 36.57 -1.48 44.02
CA LYS A 1096 36.81 -0.04 43.90
C LYS A 1096 38.08 0.40 44.64
N GLU A 1097 38.33 -0.17 45.82
CA GLU A 1097 39.48 0.11 46.67
C GLU A 1097 40.76 -0.47 46.07
N MET A 1098 40.71 -1.69 45.52
CA MET A 1098 41.84 -2.33 44.86
C MET A 1098 42.28 -1.56 43.61
N ILE A 1099 41.31 -1.04 42.84
CA ILE A 1099 41.58 -0.23 41.65
C ILE A 1099 42.35 1.05 42.01
N ILE A 1100 42.02 1.70 43.13
CA ILE A 1100 42.76 2.89 43.62
C ILE A 1100 44.21 2.53 43.94
N VAL A 1101 44.42 1.40 44.62
CA VAL A 1101 45.76 0.92 45.00
C VAL A 1101 46.59 0.57 43.77
N VAL A 1102 46.01 -0.18 42.83
CA VAL A 1102 46.67 -0.53 41.56
C VAL A 1102 46.98 0.73 40.73
N GLY A 1103 46.08 1.71 40.69
CA GLY A 1103 46.31 2.99 40.02
C GLY A 1103 47.48 3.79 40.59
N ARG A 1104 47.67 3.73 41.92
CA ARG A 1104 48.83 4.33 42.59
C ARG A 1104 50.13 3.61 42.23
N TRP A 1105 50.11 2.28 42.14
CA TRP A 1105 51.29 1.49 41.76
C TRP A 1105 51.71 1.71 40.30
N LEU A 1106 50.74 1.84 39.40
CA LEU A 1106 50.99 2.11 37.99
C LEU A 1106 51.32 3.59 37.69
N GLY A 1107 51.45 4.44 38.72
CA GLY A 1107 52.01 5.79 38.61
C GLY A 1107 51.08 6.87 38.02
N ASN A 1108 49.77 6.63 37.92
CA ASN A 1108 48.81 7.60 37.39
C ASN A 1108 47.46 7.56 38.13
N GLU A 1109 47.42 8.18 39.32
CA GLU A 1109 46.22 8.24 40.17
C GLU A 1109 45.05 8.98 39.51
N GLU A 1110 45.32 9.99 38.68
CA GLU A 1110 44.30 10.78 37.98
C GLU A 1110 43.49 9.91 37.01
N ARG A 1111 44.16 9.00 36.30
CA ARG A 1111 43.51 8.05 35.38
C ARG A 1111 42.49 7.16 36.10
N VAL A 1112 42.79 6.71 37.31
CA VAL A 1112 41.86 5.91 38.13
C VAL A 1112 40.77 6.77 38.77
N LYS A 1113 41.08 8.00 39.19
CA LYS A 1113 40.06 8.94 39.70
C LYS A 1113 38.97 9.21 38.65
N THR A 1114 39.31 9.27 37.35
CA THR A 1114 38.31 9.38 36.27
C THR A 1114 37.39 8.17 36.14
N LEU A 1115 37.85 6.96 36.53
CA LEU A 1115 37.02 5.74 36.53
C LEU A 1115 36.12 5.62 37.77
N ILE A 1116 36.46 6.32 38.85
CA ILE A 1116 35.79 6.22 40.15
C ILE A 1116 34.84 7.38 40.44
N SER A 1117 35.09 8.57 39.86
CA SER A 1117 34.25 9.75 40.03
C SER A 1117 33.12 9.76 39.00
N SER A 1118 31.88 9.62 39.45
CA SER A 1118 30.66 9.60 38.63
C SER A 1118 30.23 10.99 38.14
N ARG A 1119 31.17 11.86 37.73
CA ARG A 1119 30.86 13.19 37.19
C ARG A 1119 31.18 13.23 35.70
N SER A 1120 30.13 13.41 34.90
CA SER A 1120 30.14 13.55 33.45
C SER A 1120 30.98 14.75 33.01
N ASN A 1121 32.30 14.58 32.91
CA ASN A 1121 33.08 15.39 31.99
C ASN A 1121 33.08 14.67 30.64
N SER A 1122 32.88 15.44 29.58
CA SER A 1122 32.65 15.02 28.19
C SER A 1122 33.76 14.18 27.54
N ASP A 1123 34.82 13.83 28.28
CA ASP A 1123 35.98 13.08 27.79
C ASP A 1123 36.08 11.70 28.46
N GLY A 1124 35.60 10.66 27.78
CA GLY A 1124 36.13 9.31 27.99
C GLY A 1124 35.11 8.16 27.99
N LEU A 1125 34.67 7.77 26.80
CA LEU A 1125 33.81 6.61 26.53
C LEU A 1125 34.29 5.29 27.16
N PHE A 1126 35.61 5.12 27.34
CA PHE A 1126 36.21 3.91 27.91
C PHE A 1126 36.11 3.83 29.45
N GLY A 1127 36.05 4.96 30.17
CA GLY A 1127 36.05 4.97 31.64
C GLY A 1127 34.66 4.76 32.24
N GLU A 1128 33.62 5.28 31.57
CA GLU A 1128 32.25 5.25 32.09
C GLU A 1128 31.65 3.84 32.13
N GLN A 1129 31.91 2.99 31.13
CA GLN A 1129 31.36 1.63 31.06
C GLN A 1129 31.88 0.74 32.19
N LEU A 1130 33.17 0.87 32.50
CA LEU A 1130 33.77 0.18 33.64
C LEU A 1130 33.32 0.78 34.97
N SER A 1131 33.12 2.10 35.04
CA SER A 1131 32.55 2.74 36.24
C SER A 1131 31.12 2.26 36.53
N GLU A 1132 30.28 2.10 35.51
CA GLU A 1132 28.92 1.57 35.65
C GLU A 1132 28.93 0.07 35.99
N GLN A 1133 29.83 -0.71 35.40
CA GLN A 1133 30.02 -2.11 35.76
C GLN A 1133 30.50 -2.26 37.20
N LEU A 1134 31.45 -1.42 37.64
CA LEU A 1134 31.92 -1.36 39.02
C LEU A 1134 30.78 -1.03 40.00
N VAL A 1135 29.86 -0.13 39.62
CA VAL A 1135 28.67 0.21 40.42
C VAL A 1135 27.62 -0.91 40.42
N ARG A 1136 27.45 -1.63 39.29
CA ARG A 1136 26.44 -2.68 39.14
C ARG A 1136 26.86 -4.03 39.74
N GLU A 1137 28.12 -4.41 39.57
CA GLU A 1137 28.65 -5.75 39.88
C GLU A 1137 29.61 -5.78 41.08
N GLY A 1138 30.02 -4.60 41.60
CA GLY A 1138 30.89 -4.50 42.78
C GLY A 1138 32.38 -4.74 42.53
N GLY A 1139 32.77 -5.14 41.31
CA GLY A 1139 34.17 -5.32 40.91
C GLY A 1139 34.35 -5.45 39.40
N ILE A 1140 35.59 -5.30 38.92
CA ILE A 1140 35.97 -5.43 37.49
C ILE A 1140 36.99 -6.57 37.33
N PRO A 1141 36.78 -7.54 36.41
CA PRO A 1141 37.77 -8.58 36.12
C PRO A 1141 39.13 -8.00 35.69
N LEU A 1142 40.21 -8.57 36.23
CA LEU A 1142 41.59 -8.12 36.01
C LEU A 1142 42.01 -8.04 34.52
N PRO A 1143 41.66 -8.98 33.63
CA PRO A 1143 41.97 -8.87 32.20
C PRO A 1143 41.32 -7.64 31.56
N ILE A 1144 40.06 -7.36 31.91
CA ILE A 1144 39.31 -6.22 31.35
C ILE A 1144 39.90 -4.90 31.85
N PHE A 1145 40.26 -4.82 33.13
CA PHE A 1145 40.94 -3.64 33.69
C PHE A 1145 42.31 -3.41 33.04
N SER A 1146 43.09 -4.48 32.84
CA SER A 1146 44.44 -4.41 32.25
C SER A 1146 44.39 -4.00 30.78
N GLU A 1147 43.45 -4.53 30.01
CA GLU A 1147 43.21 -4.16 28.63
C GLU A 1147 42.82 -2.68 28.51
N TRP A 1148 41.89 -2.23 29.38
CA TRP A 1148 41.52 -0.82 29.46
C TRP A 1148 42.70 0.09 29.81
N TRP A 1149 43.54 -0.30 30.76
CA TRP A 1149 44.71 0.47 31.18
C TRP A 1149 45.69 0.70 30.02
N LEU A 1150 46.06 -0.39 29.33
CA LEU A 1150 46.99 -0.35 28.20
C LEU A 1150 46.41 0.41 27.00
N ALA A 1151 45.12 0.22 26.70
CA ALA A 1151 44.45 0.96 25.64
C ALA A 1151 44.44 2.47 25.92
N ARG A 1152 44.18 2.88 27.17
CA ARG A 1152 44.15 4.30 27.57
C ARG A 1152 45.53 4.94 27.59
N GLU A 1153 46.57 4.18 27.86
CA GLU A 1153 47.96 4.64 27.76
C GLU A 1153 48.34 4.96 26.30
N LYS A 1154 48.05 4.03 25.38
CA LYS A 1154 48.26 4.24 23.93
C LYS A 1154 47.44 5.43 23.41
N PHE A 1155 46.20 5.58 23.86
CA PHE A 1155 45.36 6.73 23.51
C PHE A 1155 45.96 8.06 23.97
N SER A 1156 46.41 8.14 25.22
CA SER A 1156 47.00 9.37 25.78
C SER A 1156 48.25 9.83 25.02
N ALA A 1157 49.04 8.89 24.50
CA ALA A 1157 50.20 9.18 23.66
C ALA A 1157 49.79 9.76 22.30
N ILE A 1158 48.77 9.18 21.65
CA ILE A 1158 48.21 9.68 20.39
C ILE A 1158 47.59 11.07 20.57
N ASP A 1159 46.82 11.27 21.63
CA ASP A 1159 46.15 12.54 21.92
C ASP A 1159 47.16 13.68 22.14
N SER A 1160 48.22 13.40 22.92
CA SER A 1160 49.33 14.35 23.13
C SER A 1160 50.07 14.68 21.82
N PHE A 1161 50.25 13.69 20.94
CA PHE A 1161 50.86 13.88 19.62
C PHE A 1161 49.99 14.76 18.70
N ILE A 1162 48.67 14.56 18.66
CA ILE A 1162 47.76 15.34 17.80
C ILE A 1162 47.65 16.78 18.29
N LEU A 1163 47.46 17.00 19.58
CA LEU A 1163 47.35 18.35 20.16
C LEU A 1163 48.65 19.15 20.03
N SER A 1164 49.82 18.48 20.05
CA SER A 1164 51.11 19.14 19.81
C SER A 1164 51.40 19.40 18.33
N SER A 1165 50.96 18.51 17.44
CA SER A 1165 51.23 18.64 15.99
C SER A 1165 50.26 19.59 15.29
N PHE A 1166 49.02 19.69 15.77
CA PHE A 1166 47.95 20.48 15.13
C PHE A 1166 47.26 21.41 16.16
N PRO A 1167 47.73 22.66 16.31
CA PRO A 1167 47.12 23.63 17.22
C PRO A 1167 45.67 23.91 16.82
N GLY A 1168 44.73 23.72 17.76
CA GLY A 1168 43.30 23.89 17.52
C GLY A 1168 42.56 22.63 17.05
N ALA A 1169 43.22 21.47 17.02
CA ALA A 1169 42.53 20.19 16.86
C ALA A 1169 41.58 19.92 18.04
N THR A 1170 40.34 19.54 17.75
CA THR A 1170 39.34 19.18 18.76
C THR A 1170 39.05 17.69 18.72
N PHE A 1171 38.98 17.06 19.89
CA PHE A 1171 38.54 15.67 20.02
C PHE A 1171 37.02 15.60 19.81
N HIS A 1172 36.57 14.77 18.87
CA HIS A 1172 35.14 14.66 18.52
C HIS A 1172 34.47 13.43 19.15
N GLY A 1173 35.23 12.35 19.37
CA GLY A 1173 34.75 11.14 20.06
C GLY A 1173 35.51 9.86 19.68
N CYS A 1174 35.15 8.75 20.32
CA CYS A 1174 35.62 7.40 19.97
C CYS A 1174 34.47 6.53 19.48
N ASN A 1175 34.66 5.81 18.37
CA ASN A 1175 33.74 4.79 17.87
C ASN A 1175 34.41 3.41 18.07
N GLY A 1176 34.10 2.73 19.19
CA GLY A 1176 34.76 1.48 19.54
C GLY A 1176 36.26 1.68 19.76
N LEU A 1177 37.09 1.09 18.91
CA LEU A 1177 38.55 1.19 18.96
C LEU A 1177 39.13 2.34 18.13
N SER A 1178 38.35 3.08 17.32
CA SER A 1178 38.86 4.23 16.56
C SER A 1178 38.56 5.57 17.24
N VAL A 1179 39.43 6.54 17.00
CA VAL A 1179 39.39 7.89 17.57
C VAL A 1179 39.19 8.90 16.45
N LYS A 1180 38.23 9.80 16.59
CA LYS A 1180 37.96 10.88 15.61
C LYS A 1180 38.37 12.23 16.18
N TYR A 1181 39.21 12.93 15.42
CA TYR A 1181 39.65 14.31 15.65
C TYR A 1181 39.14 15.22 14.53
N GLN A 1182 38.85 16.46 14.89
CA GLN A 1182 38.46 17.51 13.96
C GLN A 1182 39.62 18.52 13.91
N LEU A 1183 40.29 18.61 12.76
CA LEU A 1183 41.41 19.52 12.52
C LEU A 1183 40.89 20.81 11.87
N PRO A 1184 41.37 21.99 12.30
CA PRO A 1184 40.98 23.27 11.70
C PRO A 1184 41.48 23.36 10.25
N TYR A 1185 40.60 23.78 9.35
CA TYR A 1185 40.92 23.99 7.93
C TYR A 1185 40.89 25.50 7.61
N ARG A 1186 41.86 26.28 8.11
CA ARG A 1186 42.22 27.65 7.63
C ARG A 1186 43.44 28.26 8.33
N GLU A 1187 44.20 29.04 7.54
CA GLU A 1187 45.43 29.80 7.85
C GLU A 1187 46.63 28.97 8.33
N GLY A 1188 47.27 28.24 7.39
CA GLY A 1188 48.65 27.75 7.55
C GLY A 1188 48.88 26.24 7.43
N LEU A 1189 47.81 25.42 7.44
CA LEU A 1189 47.90 23.95 7.33
C LEU A 1189 47.29 23.47 6.00
N SER A 1190 48.14 23.08 5.05
CA SER A 1190 47.72 22.43 3.80
C SER A 1190 47.41 20.95 4.03
N LEU A 1191 46.62 20.32 3.17
CA LEU A 1191 46.42 18.85 3.24
C LEU A 1191 47.76 18.12 3.09
N ALA A 1192 48.67 18.64 2.27
CA ALA A 1192 50.00 18.08 2.10
C ALA A 1192 50.79 18.04 3.42
N ASP A 1193 50.72 19.11 4.21
CA ASP A 1193 51.41 19.18 5.51
C ASP A 1193 50.82 18.18 6.52
N VAL A 1194 49.50 18.02 6.55
CA VAL A 1194 48.82 17.06 7.45
C VAL A 1194 49.20 15.62 7.10
N PHE A 1195 49.11 15.24 5.82
CA PHE A 1195 49.51 13.90 5.36
C PHE A 1195 51.00 13.65 5.62
N GLY A 1196 51.86 14.62 5.33
CA GLY A 1196 53.31 14.50 5.56
C GLY A 1196 53.67 14.31 7.04
N HIS A 1197 53.02 15.04 7.96
CA HIS A 1197 53.26 14.91 9.40
C HIS A 1197 52.77 13.59 9.99
N LEU A 1198 51.64 13.06 9.52
CA LEU A 1198 51.09 11.79 9.99
C LEU A 1198 51.90 10.59 9.47
N GLU A 1199 52.26 10.59 8.18
CA GLU A 1199 52.97 9.45 7.59
C GLU A 1199 54.39 9.30 8.16
N ARG A 1200 55.10 10.41 8.42
CA ARG A 1200 56.44 10.40 9.03
C ARG A 1200 56.45 9.84 10.45
N ASN A 1201 55.37 10.02 11.21
CA ASN A 1201 55.29 9.64 12.62
C ASN A 1201 54.41 8.40 12.90
N ARG A 1202 53.84 7.78 11.85
CA ARG A 1202 52.93 6.63 11.96
C ARG A 1202 53.45 5.52 12.88
N ASN A 1203 54.68 5.06 12.64
CA ASN A 1203 55.29 3.97 13.41
C ASN A 1203 55.74 4.38 14.82
N GLY A 1204 56.08 5.67 15.02
CA GLY A 1204 56.57 6.18 16.30
C GLY A 1204 55.47 6.54 17.31
N SER A 1205 54.27 6.88 16.83
CA SER A 1205 53.15 7.32 17.67
C SER A 1205 52.13 6.21 18.00
N GLY A 1206 52.43 4.94 17.67
CA GLY A 1206 51.56 3.80 17.98
C GLY A 1206 50.27 3.72 17.14
N MET A 1207 50.23 4.39 15.99
CA MET A 1207 49.08 4.41 15.07
C MET A 1207 49.13 3.21 14.12
N ALA A 1208 48.14 2.32 14.17
CA ALA A 1208 48.08 1.20 13.23
C ALA A 1208 47.57 1.66 11.86
N GLU A 1209 46.44 2.39 11.87
CA GLU A 1209 45.74 2.86 10.68
C GLU A 1209 45.22 4.27 10.93
N TYR A 1210 45.21 5.11 9.90
CA TYR A 1210 44.60 6.43 9.94
C TYR A 1210 43.83 6.70 8.65
N SER A 1211 42.86 7.61 8.70
CA SER A 1211 42.16 8.10 7.53
C SER A 1211 41.86 9.59 7.69
N ILE A 1212 41.92 10.33 6.58
CA ILE A 1212 41.76 11.78 6.55
C ILE A 1212 40.68 12.11 5.52
N SER A 1213 39.67 12.83 5.92
CA SER A 1213 38.62 13.29 5.01
C SER A 1213 38.32 14.76 5.21
N GLN A 1214 37.98 15.45 4.12
CA GLN A 1214 37.36 16.77 4.22
C GLN A 1214 35.95 16.67 4.81
N SER A 1215 35.45 17.79 5.32
CA SER A 1215 34.04 17.96 5.69
C SER A 1215 33.12 17.41 4.60
N THR A 1216 32.25 16.47 4.95
CA THR A 1216 31.30 15.89 3.98
C THR A 1216 30.21 16.89 3.62
N LEU A 1217 29.55 16.70 2.47
CA LEU A 1217 28.39 17.52 2.11
C LEU A 1217 27.28 17.42 3.18
N GLU A 1218 27.22 16.28 3.87
CA GLU A 1218 26.29 16.03 4.96
C GLU A 1218 26.54 16.92 6.18
N THR A 1219 27.80 17.15 6.59
CA THR A 1219 28.08 18.04 7.73
C THR A 1219 27.69 19.48 7.42
N ILE A 1220 27.97 19.94 6.20
CA ILE A 1220 27.58 21.26 5.70
C ILE A 1220 26.05 21.40 5.69
N PHE A 1221 25.35 20.40 5.17
CA PHE A 1221 23.89 20.39 5.16
C PHE A 1221 23.31 20.45 6.58
N ASN A 1222 23.86 19.67 7.51
CA ASN A 1222 23.40 19.66 8.89
C ASN A 1222 23.65 20.98 9.61
N HIS A 1223 24.75 21.68 9.29
CA HIS A 1223 24.98 23.04 9.79
C HIS A 1223 23.89 24.02 9.32
N PHE A 1224 23.45 23.93 8.07
CA PHE A 1224 22.32 24.74 7.58
C PHE A 1224 20.96 24.30 8.16
N ALA A 1225 20.79 23.00 8.43
CA ALA A 1225 19.57 22.46 9.02
C ALA A 1225 19.46 22.74 10.53
N SER A 1226 20.57 22.81 11.27
CA SER A 1226 20.56 23.15 12.71
C SER A 1226 20.25 24.62 12.95
N ASN A 1227 20.57 25.48 11.99
CA ASN A 1227 20.34 26.92 12.05
C ASN A 1227 18.93 27.34 11.55
N SER A 1228 18.03 26.36 11.34
CA SER A 1228 16.65 26.57 10.89
C SER A 1228 15.66 26.39 12.03
#